data_AF-A0A4S4N2C2-F1
#
_entry.id   AF-A0A4S4N2C2-F1
#
_cell.length_a   1.000
_cell.length_b   1.000
_cell.length_c   1.000
_cell.angle_alpha   90.00
_cell.angle_beta   90.00
_cell.angle_gamma   90.00
#
_symmetry.space_group_name_H-M   'P 1'
#
loop_
_entity.id
_entity.type
_entity.pdbx_description
1 polymer ?
#
loop_
_entity_poly.entity_id
_entity_poly.type
_entity_poly.pdbx_seq_one_letter_code
_entity_poly.pdbx_strand_id
1 'polypeptide(L)'
;MATVESRKRARTEDGEGTRVKKRAVTEERNSPGLINGTVNANPTPSSNDADEPKEHDELEAFRKDAIYRRMKHYSRENERSLVKIAELERRRHTCEAGLAALEACWSQIVDTIRSLVRPEDLPPVDVQSQEIYDLSAHVSQDSDPVYADSLRTKVQATQQLITAFVQLGGKAQAVLSSEEVYTECQRAQTQCSSLHSEVSFMRTRLQTSESEKERLREELVAAHTKIDRLQSKPVATLNAVAQSPSPQTNMNNESGGSEEVKKDEGSSPTPTPSSPSGATPVAVMNGIHAVLESTSEPVQDEATGEVKEMEVEDPDAGRPRDDVAAEWIAVAALREKKVAELQYENVELRAEVQHWKVTAKAPSPEFIQETAVYKHLYDIAREVMLREEGRLRDLNTCKEEMATLSRVKQEWLKELTDHQEKALSEFKTLAEKRTTEAVRLREQRDQLQTEVNERKQKDSLKIASATEFRRLADLRKERIEVLYSEVTRLKARLAAKAGDEDLMTFFFQPTKKDASERAHTDSETQEYVVDQSYVHDLRKRLSTAESRAAALEATLSTLDQEHPDIAPHVRAAAEAKQQVSHLEKRLQAFESVLTSSRREDVMQAMEEKLKTLRLQVEEKTKAEVSMEVELDKLSAAWDNQGKALENKIFDLTAFEEKMQKVVVDRVKLETKFYAAMRDKEAVDLERKNLSRNVEKQGKMIEALHTTEKHLKTRISETESQNALLQKVADKCREAEQKLQEEIGHVRASFEDETKRANATVTWWKEVEHKLNGRTTAVSRSEEHIARSKVEAERLLSKAKEKAEKAVVTSNPNTREATLVAEVEKCMTNDASSSGSAAMLDVQE
;
A
#
# COMPACT_ATOMS: atom_id res chain seq x y z
N MET A 1 29.41 -32.49 -1.33
CA MET A 1 29.16 -32.52 0.13
C MET A 1 29.32 -31.08 0.60
N ALA A 2 28.25 -30.37 0.95
CA ALA A 2 27.46 -30.47 2.19
C ALA A 2 28.22 -29.82 3.38
N THR A 3 27.64 -28.94 4.20
CA THR A 3 26.20 -28.66 4.46
C THR A 3 25.84 -27.16 4.40
N VAL A 4 24.53 -26.86 4.43
CA VAL A 4 23.95 -25.51 4.56
C VAL A 4 23.60 -25.26 6.03
N GLU A 5 23.76 -24.03 6.52
CA GLU A 5 22.88 -23.51 7.57
C GLU A 5 22.46 -22.07 7.25
N SER A 6 21.22 -21.70 7.59
CA SER A 6 20.61 -20.40 7.27
C SER A 6 20.01 -19.78 8.53
N ARG A 7 20.38 -18.55 8.88
CA ARG A 7 19.74 -17.79 9.98
C ARG A 7 19.31 -16.38 9.53
N LYS A 8 18.21 -15.91 10.12
CA LYS A 8 17.38 -14.79 9.63
C LYS A 8 17.98 -13.41 9.91
N ARG A 9 17.54 -12.42 9.12
CA ARG A 9 17.79 -10.98 9.30
C ARG A 9 17.24 -10.45 10.64
N ALA A 10 17.86 -9.39 11.18
CA ALA A 10 17.17 -8.37 11.98
C ALA A 10 17.96 -7.05 12.09
N ARG A 11 17.78 -6.12 11.15
CA ARG A 11 17.67 -4.66 11.42
C ARG A 11 17.19 -3.87 10.21
N THR A 12 16.49 -2.78 10.49
CA THR A 12 16.07 -1.73 9.56
C THR A 12 16.83 -0.45 9.90
N GLU A 13 17.25 0.30 8.88
CA GLU A 13 17.82 1.64 9.06
C GLU A 13 16.90 2.67 8.41
N ASP A 14 16.01 3.25 9.22
CA ASP A 14 15.21 4.40 8.84
C ASP A 14 16.04 5.68 9.05
N GLY A 15 16.56 6.25 7.96
CA GLY A 15 17.31 7.51 7.96
C GLY A 15 16.42 8.74 8.19
N GLU A 16 15.92 8.95 9.42
CA GLU A 16 15.03 10.06 9.72
C GLU A 16 15.75 11.42 9.73
N GLY A 17 15.57 12.20 8.66
CA GLY A 17 16.32 13.44 8.40
C GLY A 17 16.08 14.58 9.39
N THR A 18 17.17 15.18 9.86
CA THR A 18 17.25 16.19 10.93
C THR A 18 16.51 17.51 10.63
N ARG A 19 15.20 17.57 10.91
CA ARG A 19 14.41 18.82 10.80
C ARG A 19 14.45 19.66 12.08
N VAL A 20 15.32 20.67 12.08
CA VAL A 20 15.38 21.74 13.10
C VAL A 20 14.04 22.47 13.17
N LYS A 21 13.28 22.25 14.25
CA LYS A 21 12.04 23.00 14.55
C LYS A 21 12.38 24.23 15.39
N LYS A 22 12.00 25.42 14.91
CA LYS A 22 12.25 26.68 15.62
C LYS A 22 11.27 26.88 16.77
N ARG A 23 11.78 27.54 17.82
CA ARG A 23 11.06 27.86 19.06
C ARG A 23 10.17 29.09 18.83
N ALA A 24 8.85 28.95 18.98
CA ALA A 24 7.97 30.10 19.06
C ALA A 24 8.10 30.74 20.46
N VAL A 25 8.20 32.07 20.50
CA VAL A 25 8.08 32.90 21.71
C VAL A 25 6.93 33.87 21.47
N THR A 26 6.24 34.25 22.54
CA THR A 26 4.94 34.92 22.52
C THR A 26 4.99 36.41 22.19
N GLU A 27 3.97 36.84 21.43
CA GLU A 27 3.26 38.12 21.50
C GLU A 27 4.01 39.42 21.87
N GLU A 28 3.88 40.42 21.00
CA GLU A 28 3.61 41.79 21.47
C GLU A 28 2.62 42.50 20.53
N ARG A 29 1.90 43.51 21.04
CA ARG A 29 0.74 44.13 20.37
C ARG A 29 1.14 45.27 19.43
N ASN A 30 0.38 45.48 18.35
CA ASN A 30 -0.25 46.77 18.04
C ASN A 30 -1.30 46.67 16.90
N SER A 31 -2.12 47.71 16.75
CA SER A 31 -3.40 47.69 16.00
C SER A 31 -3.33 48.42 14.62
N PRO A 32 -4.43 48.87 13.99
CA PRO A 32 -5.10 48.08 12.97
C PRO A 32 -5.19 48.76 11.59
N GLY A 33 -5.43 47.99 10.52
CA GLY A 33 -5.68 48.49 9.17
C GLY A 33 -7.04 48.05 8.62
N LEU A 34 -8.01 48.97 8.54
CA LEU A 34 -9.21 48.79 7.72
C LEU A 34 -8.88 49.06 6.25
N ILE A 35 -9.56 48.36 5.33
CA ILE A 35 -9.99 48.88 4.03
C ILE A 35 -11.21 48.06 3.55
N ASN A 36 -12.19 48.74 2.94
CA ASN A 36 -13.38 48.11 2.37
C ASN A 36 -13.01 47.36 1.06
N GLY A 37 -13.73 46.34 0.57
CA GLY A 37 -15.02 45.79 0.99
C GLY A 37 -16.08 45.94 -0.11
N THR A 38 -16.93 44.93 -0.30
CA THR A 38 -18.20 45.05 -1.02
C THR A 38 -19.24 44.10 -0.44
N VAL A 39 -20.49 44.54 -0.43
CA VAL A 39 -21.62 43.83 0.19
C VAL A 39 -22.44 43.12 -0.89
N ASN A 40 -22.96 41.94 -0.56
CA ASN A 40 -24.27 41.53 -1.04
C ASN A 40 -24.99 40.78 0.08
N ALA A 41 -26.28 41.06 0.28
CA ALA A 41 -27.03 40.62 1.45
C ALA A 41 -28.35 39.96 1.06
N ASN A 42 -28.68 38.87 1.74
CA ASN A 42 -30.01 38.73 2.33
C ASN A 42 -29.98 37.71 3.50
N PRO A 43 -30.76 37.91 4.58
CA PRO A 43 -30.73 37.03 5.74
C PRO A 43 -31.87 36.01 5.76
N THR A 44 -31.58 34.81 6.24
CA THR A 44 -32.58 33.88 6.83
C THR A 44 -31.99 33.26 8.09
N PRO A 45 -32.66 33.37 9.25
CA PRO A 45 -32.16 32.80 10.50
C PRO A 45 -32.52 31.31 10.58
N SER A 46 -31.52 30.44 10.63
CA SER A 46 -31.68 29.05 11.06
C SER A 46 -30.72 28.77 12.19
N SER A 47 -31.25 28.67 13.41
CA SER A 47 -30.49 28.28 14.60
C SER A 47 -30.30 26.77 14.62
N ASN A 48 -29.05 26.28 14.61
CA ASN A 48 -28.59 25.05 15.31
C ASN A 48 -27.10 24.66 15.05
N ASP A 49 -26.19 25.62 14.81
CA ASP A 49 -24.73 25.34 14.68
C ASP A 49 -23.95 25.84 15.90
N ALA A 50 -24.03 25.10 17.03
CA ALA A 50 -23.42 25.49 18.30
C ALA A 50 -22.46 24.45 18.95
N ASP A 51 -22.36 23.23 18.41
CA ASP A 51 -21.61 22.13 19.06
C ASP A 51 -20.42 21.52 18.27
N GLU A 52 -20.39 21.55 16.92
CA GLU A 52 -19.23 21.02 16.14
C GLU A 52 -17.83 21.63 16.49
N PRO A 53 -17.65 22.86 17.04
CA PRO A 53 -16.31 23.37 17.34
C PRO A 53 -15.52 22.56 18.37
N LYS A 54 -16.20 21.92 19.34
CA LYS A 54 -15.56 21.29 20.49
C LYS A 54 -14.74 20.06 20.10
N GLU A 55 -15.29 19.20 19.24
CA GLU A 55 -14.62 17.97 18.81
C GLU A 55 -13.33 18.25 18.03
N HIS A 56 -13.31 19.30 17.19
CA HIS A 56 -12.09 19.71 16.49
C HIS A 56 -10.99 20.14 17.47
N ASP A 57 -11.33 20.94 18.48
CA ASP A 57 -10.37 21.48 19.43
C ASP A 57 -9.91 20.44 20.46
N GLU A 58 -10.77 19.51 20.86
CA GLU A 58 -10.40 18.32 21.65
C GLU A 58 -9.47 17.38 20.87
N LEU A 59 -9.74 17.17 19.57
CA LEU A 59 -8.92 16.33 18.70
C LEU A 59 -7.58 17.01 18.36
N GLU A 60 -7.53 18.34 18.25
CA GLU A 60 -6.27 19.10 18.16
C GLU A 60 -5.50 19.09 19.49
N ALA A 61 -6.18 19.16 20.65
CA ALA A 61 -5.57 19.01 21.96
C ALA A 61 -4.98 17.60 22.17
N PHE A 62 -5.68 16.56 21.73
CA PHE A 62 -5.18 15.18 21.72
C PHE A 62 -3.94 15.04 20.83
N ARG A 63 -3.97 15.62 19.61
CA ARG A 63 -2.79 15.65 18.71
C ARG A 63 -1.60 16.38 19.35
N LYS A 64 -1.83 17.53 19.98
CA LYS A 64 -0.79 18.31 20.70
C LYS A 64 -0.20 17.51 21.87
N ASP A 65 -1.03 16.85 22.67
CA ASP A 65 -0.60 16.02 23.80
C ASP A 65 0.15 14.75 23.35
N ALA A 66 -0.30 14.07 22.29
CA ALA A 66 0.41 12.93 21.71
C ALA A 66 1.82 13.32 21.22
N ILE A 67 1.95 14.47 20.55
CA ILE A 67 3.24 15.04 20.14
C ILE A 67 4.09 15.40 21.36
N TYR A 68 3.51 16.05 22.38
CA TYR A 68 4.21 16.40 23.62
C TYR A 68 4.75 15.17 24.36
N ARG A 69 3.95 14.11 24.50
CA ARG A 69 4.35 12.81 25.05
C ARG A 69 5.52 12.19 24.27
N ARG A 70 5.47 12.22 22.92
CA ARG A 70 6.54 11.68 22.07
C ARG A 70 7.82 12.54 22.17
N MET A 71 7.71 13.86 22.27
CA MET A 71 8.85 14.74 22.57
C MET A 71 9.43 14.47 23.97
N LYS A 72 8.59 14.25 24.99
CA LYS A 72 9.01 13.88 26.36
C LYS A 72 9.70 12.51 26.40
N HIS A 73 9.30 11.57 25.53
CA HIS A 73 10.02 10.31 25.32
C HIS A 73 11.42 10.57 24.74
N TYR A 74 11.50 11.21 23.58
CA TYR A 74 12.78 11.49 22.91
C TYR A 74 13.72 12.35 23.77
N SER A 75 13.20 13.26 24.59
CA SER A 75 13.99 14.05 25.54
C SER A 75 14.70 13.16 26.58
N ARG A 76 13.95 12.27 27.24
CA ARG A 76 14.51 11.30 28.21
C ARG A 76 15.40 10.26 27.54
N GLU A 77 15.12 9.92 26.28
CA GLU A 77 15.89 8.97 25.48
C GLU A 77 17.25 9.56 25.08
N ASN A 78 17.27 10.81 24.63
CA ASN A 78 18.50 11.57 24.41
C ASN A 78 19.30 11.76 25.71
N GLU A 79 18.63 12.07 26.82
CA GLU A 79 19.26 12.16 28.16
C GLU A 79 19.91 10.83 28.58
N ARG A 80 19.22 9.69 28.41
CA ARG A 80 19.80 8.37 28.64
C ARG A 80 20.98 8.07 27.71
N SER A 81 20.90 8.44 26.44
CA SER A 81 21.99 8.27 25.47
C SER A 81 23.21 9.12 25.83
N LEU A 82 23.02 10.38 26.26
CA LEU A 82 24.11 11.26 26.72
C LEU A 82 24.76 10.71 28.00
N VAL A 83 23.96 10.25 28.98
CA VAL A 83 24.49 9.56 30.17
C VAL A 83 25.24 8.29 29.79
N LYS A 84 24.78 7.54 28.78
CA LYS A 84 25.48 6.34 28.30
C LYS A 84 26.77 6.64 27.55
N ILE A 85 26.82 7.72 26.76
CA ILE A 85 28.04 8.22 26.12
C ILE A 85 29.05 8.61 27.21
N ALA A 86 28.65 9.42 28.19
CA ALA A 86 29.53 9.80 29.31
C ALA A 86 30.00 8.59 30.15
N GLU A 87 29.17 7.56 30.32
CA GLU A 87 29.59 6.29 30.95
C GLU A 87 30.64 5.55 30.10
N LEU A 88 30.42 5.45 28.78
CA LEU A 88 31.33 4.79 27.85
C LEU A 88 32.65 5.55 27.73
N GLU A 89 32.62 6.88 27.65
CA GLU A 89 33.81 7.74 27.69
C GLU A 89 34.57 7.57 29.00
N ARG A 90 33.89 7.56 30.16
CA ARG A 90 34.55 7.30 31.44
C ARG A 90 35.19 5.91 31.49
N ARG A 91 34.52 4.88 30.96
CA ARG A 91 35.10 3.54 30.82
C ARG A 91 36.31 3.55 29.88
N ARG A 92 36.25 4.24 28.73
CA ARG A 92 37.35 4.41 27.77
C ARG A 92 38.58 5.00 28.45
N HIS A 93 38.45 6.16 29.11
CA HIS A 93 39.54 6.79 29.86
C HIS A 93 40.08 5.91 31.01
N THR A 94 39.23 5.08 31.64
CA THR A 94 39.68 4.12 32.66
C THR A 94 40.51 2.99 32.05
N CYS A 95 40.13 2.50 30.86
CA CYS A 95 40.90 1.51 30.11
C CYS A 95 42.20 2.10 29.55
N GLU A 96 42.19 3.32 29.01
CA GLU A 96 43.38 4.05 28.53
C GLU A 96 44.39 4.22 29.67
N ALA A 97 43.96 4.70 30.83
CA ALA A 97 44.80 4.81 32.02
C ALA A 97 45.29 3.44 32.53
N GLY A 98 44.46 2.39 32.43
CA GLY A 98 44.85 1.02 32.77
C GLY A 98 45.92 0.43 31.84
N LEU A 99 45.82 0.70 30.53
CA LEU A 99 46.81 0.30 29.54
C LEU A 99 48.14 1.04 29.74
N ALA A 100 48.10 2.35 29.96
CA ALA A 100 49.29 3.14 30.28
C ALA A 100 49.96 2.70 31.59
N ALA A 101 49.19 2.28 32.60
CA ALA A 101 49.73 1.71 33.83
C ALA A 101 50.36 0.32 33.61
N LEU A 102 49.77 -0.52 32.76
CA LEU A 102 50.34 -1.83 32.38
C LEU A 102 51.63 -1.66 31.56
N GLU A 103 51.69 -0.67 30.66
CA GLU A 103 52.91 -0.26 29.94
C GLU A 103 54.02 0.17 30.90
N ALA A 104 53.71 1.05 31.86
CA ALA A 104 54.68 1.52 32.85
C ALA A 104 55.24 0.35 33.69
N CYS A 105 54.37 -0.55 34.15
CA CYS A 105 54.76 -1.76 34.87
C CYS A 105 55.60 -2.72 34.01
N TRP A 106 55.26 -2.91 32.73
CA TRP A 106 56.02 -3.78 31.82
C TRP A 106 57.42 -3.22 31.56
N SER A 107 57.52 -1.91 31.26
CA SER A 107 58.81 -1.23 31.08
C SER A 107 59.66 -1.32 32.36
N GLN A 108 59.08 -1.06 33.53
CA GLN A 108 59.75 -1.21 34.82
C GLN A 108 60.28 -2.64 35.05
N ILE A 109 59.53 -3.68 34.67
CA ILE A 109 59.99 -5.07 34.78
C ILE A 109 61.18 -5.33 33.84
N VAL A 110 61.11 -4.87 32.58
CA VAL A 110 62.21 -5.00 31.61
C VAL A 110 63.47 -4.26 32.08
N ASP A 111 63.33 -3.04 32.58
CA ASP A 111 64.45 -2.25 33.12
C ASP A 111 65.04 -2.90 34.38
N THR A 112 64.20 -3.46 35.25
CA THR A 112 64.66 -4.20 36.45
C THR A 112 65.46 -5.45 36.05
N ILE A 113 65.00 -6.21 35.05
CA ILE A 113 65.73 -7.38 34.53
C ILE A 113 67.06 -6.95 33.90
N ARG A 114 67.07 -5.88 33.10
CA ARG A 114 68.29 -5.30 32.49
C ARG A 114 69.26 -4.74 33.55
N SER A 115 68.77 -4.27 34.70
CA SER A 115 69.60 -3.80 35.82
C SER A 115 70.17 -4.92 36.70
N LEU A 116 69.62 -6.13 36.65
CA LEU A 116 70.05 -7.29 37.45
C LEU A 116 71.05 -8.20 36.70
N VAL A 117 71.30 -7.96 35.42
CA VAL A 117 72.21 -8.73 34.56
C VAL A 117 73.24 -7.78 33.92
N ARG A 118 74.43 -8.28 33.59
CA ARG A 118 75.42 -7.48 32.86
C ARG A 118 74.98 -7.29 31.41
N PRO A 119 75.15 -6.10 30.80
CA PRO A 119 74.68 -5.84 29.44
C PRO A 119 75.35 -6.69 28.37
N GLU A 120 76.49 -7.33 28.67
CA GLU A 120 77.20 -8.26 27.77
C GLU A 120 76.58 -9.68 27.74
N ASP A 121 75.80 -10.05 28.76
CA ASP A 121 75.21 -11.40 28.90
C ASP A 121 73.76 -11.50 28.34
N LEU A 122 73.17 -10.38 27.86
CA LEU A 122 71.80 -10.33 27.32
C LEU A 122 71.79 -10.13 25.80
N PRO A 123 70.85 -10.76 25.06
CA PRO A 123 70.70 -10.50 23.63
C PRO A 123 70.25 -9.05 23.37
N PRO A 124 70.69 -8.41 22.26
CA PRO A 124 70.37 -7.02 21.93
C PRO A 124 68.94 -6.89 21.38
N VAL A 125 67.95 -7.10 22.25
CA VAL A 125 66.54 -6.93 21.91
C VAL A 125 66.15 -5.46 22.09
N ASP A 126 66.17 -4.72 20.99
CA ASP A 126 65.61 -3.37 20.89
C ASP A 126 64.07 -3.46 20.89
N VAL A 127 63.44 -3.33 22.06
CA VAL A 127 61.99 -3.18 22.16
C VAL A 127 61.70 -1.70 22.28
N GLN A 128 61.39 -1.06 21.16
CA GLN A 128 61.21 0.38 21.10
C GLN A 128 59.96 0.81 21.90
N SER A 129 60.19 1.45 23.05
CA SER A 129 59.12 1.96 23.93
C SER A 129 58.21 2.97 23.24
N GLN A 130 58.63 3.54 22.11
CA GLN A 130 57.80 4.38 21.25
C GLN A 130 56.55 3.65 20.71
N GLU A 131 56.64 2.34 20.42
CA GLU A 131 55.54 1.55 19.86
C GLU A 131 54.46 1.19 20.90
N ILE A 132 54.53 1.68 22.15
CA ILE A 132 53.60 1.29 23.21
C ILE A 132 52.48 2.31 23.41
N TYR A 133 52.76 3.60 23.21
CA TYR A 133 51.73 4.66 23.14
C TYR A 133 50.58 4.33 22.19
N ASP A 134 50.88 3.63 21.09
CA ASP A 134 49.90 3.29 20.05
C ASP A 134 48.87 2.22 20.48
N LEU A 135 49.15 1.44 21.54
CA LEU A 135 48.17 0.52 22.15
C LEU A 135 47.01 1.28 22.82
N SER A 136 47.23 2.52 23.26
CA SER A 136 46.16 3.37 23.81
C SER A 136 45.30 4.03 22.71
N ALA A 137 45.87 4.24 21.52
CA ALA A 137 45.20 4.86 20.38
C ALA A 137 44.25 3.90 19.64
N HIS A 138 44.60 2.61 19.57
CA HIS A 138 43.92 1.61 18.74
C HIS A 138 42.84 0.78 19.46
N VAL A 139 42.03 1.41 20.33
CA VAL A 139 40.83 0.78 20.92
C VAL A 139 39.65 0.81 19.91
N SER A 140 39.87 0.16 18.77
CA SER A 140 38.88 -0.04 17.71
C SER A 140 37.92 -1.19 18.04
N GLN A 141 36.77 -1.23 17.36
CA GLN A 141 35.70 -2.19 17.65
C GLN A 141 35.91 -3.58 17.01
N ASP A 142 36.76 -3.66 15.98
CA ASP A 142 37.24 -4.90 15.36
C ASP A 142 38.66 -5.24 15.82
N SER A 143 39.01 -6.52 15.77
CA SER A 143 40.34 -7.02 16.16
C SER A 143 41.40 -6.64 15.12
N ASP A 144 42.05 -5.48 15.30
CA ASP A 144 43.12 -5.02 14.43
C ASP A 144 44.30 -6.03 14.41
N PRO A 145 44.66 -6.59 13.23
CA PRO A 145 45.76 -7.55 13.14
C PRO A 145 47.11 -6.93 13.53
N VAL A 146 47.31 -5.63 13.34
CA VAL A 146 48.55 -4.93 13.70
C VAL A 146 48.74 -4.96 15.22
N TYR A 147 47.68 -4.66 15.98
CA TYR A 147 47.70 -4.75 17.44
C TYR A 147 48.04 -6.18 17.93
N ALA A 148 47.43 -7.19 17.32
CA ALA A 148 47.65 -8.60 17.68
C ALA A 148 49.08 -9.07 17.39
N ASP A 149 49.68 -8.60 16.30
CA ASP A 149 51.04 -8.96 15.89
C ASP A 149 52.10 -8.16 16.69
N SER A 150 51.92 -6.86 16.92
CA SER A 150 52.79 -6.07 17.81
C SER A 150 52.80 -6.61 19.25
N LEU A 151 51.64 -7.07 19.76
CA LEU A 151 51.58 -7.75 21.06
C LEU A 151 52.31 -9.10 21.02
N ARG A 152 52.20 -9.89 19.93
CA ARG A 152 52.94 -11.15 19.77
C ARG A 152 54.45 -10.93 19.77
N THR A 153 54.93 -9.92 19.07
CA THR A 153 56.36 -9.54 19.04
C THR A 153 56.86 -9.16 20.44
N LYS A 154 56.12 -8.33 21.18
CA LYS A 154 56.47 -7.95 22.57
C LYS A 154 56.43 -9.14 23.53
N VAL A 155 55.49 -10.08 23.36
CA VAL A 155 55.46 -11.35 24.12
C VAL A 155 56.69 -12.21 23.81
N GLN A 156 57.06 -12.37 22.53
CA GLN A 156 58.25 -13.14 22.14
C GLN A 156 59.55 -12.50 22.66
N ALA A 157 59.69 -11.17 22.55
CA ALA A 157 60.82 -10.42 23.12
C ALA A 157 60.92 -10.59 24.65
N THR A 158 59.78 -10.50 25.35
CA THR A 158 59.72 -10.71 26.82
C THR A 158 60.06 -12.16 27.19
N GLN A 159 59.57 -13.14 26.43
CA GLN A 159 59.90 -14.56 26.61
C GLN A 159 61.39 -14.83 26.39
N GLN A 160 62.02 -14.23 25.38
CA GLN A 160 63.46 -14.36 25.13
C GLN A 160 64.28 -13.74 26.28
N LEU A 161 63.90 -12.54 26.75
CA LEU A 161 64.56 -11.85 27.87
C LEU A 161 64.46 -12.69 29.17
N ILE A 162 63.27 -13.18 29.51
CA ILE A 162 63.06 -14.03 30.69
C ILE A 162 63.78 -15.38 30.53
N THR A 163 63.79 -15.97 29.33
CA THR A 163 64.50 -17.24 29.09
C THR A 163 66.01 -17.07 29.26
N ALA A 164 66.59 -15.97 28.75
CA ALA A 164 68.00 -15.64 28.97
C ALA A 164 68.29 -15.40 30.47
N PHE A 165 67.45 -14.62 31.17
CA PHE A 165 67.57 -14.39 32.61
C PHE A 165 67.52 -15.70 33.42
N VAL A 166 66.59 -16.60 33.10
CA VAL A 166 66.46 -17.92 33.74
C VAL A 166 67.61 -18.85 33.37
N GLN A 167 68.17 -18.77 32.16
CA GLN A 167 69.37 -19.54 31.77
C GLN A 167 70.64 -19.05 32.45
N LEU A 168 70.78 -17.74 32.72
CA LEU A 168 71.80 -17.21 33.63
C LEU A 168 71.55 -17.69 35.06
N GLY A 169 70.31 -17.62 35.54
CA GLY A 169 69.87 -18.24 36.80
C GLY A 169 70.15 -19.76 36.86
N GLY A 170 70.23 -20.42 35.71
CA GLY A 170 70.66 -21.81 35.55
C GLY A 170 72.04 -22.10 36.14
N LYS A 171 72.95 -21.10 36.16
CA LYS A 171 74.26 -21.21 36.81
C LYS A 171 74.18 -21.10 38.35
N ALA A 172 73.06 -20.61 38.89
CA ALA A 172 72.72 -20.64 40.31
C ALA A 172 71.77 -21.80 40.69
N GLN A 173 71.35 -22.62 39.73
CA GLN A 173 70.33 -23.67 39.88
C GLN A 173 70.84 -24.93 40.62
N ALA A 174 71.89 -24.80 41.44
CA ALA A 174 72.23 -25.74 42.51
C ALA A 174 71.38 -25.52 43.78
N VAL A 175 70.77 -24.34 43.95
CA VAL A 175 70.07 -23.95 45.20
C VAL A 175 68.55 -24.14 45.14
N LEU A 176 67.94 -24.10 43.96
CA LEU A 176 66.48 -24.13 43.78
C LEU A 176 65.91 -25.50 43.37
N SER A 177 66.65 -26.59 43.59
CA SER A 177 66.15 -27.96 43.48
C SER A 177 65.36 -28.41 44.73
N SER A 178 64.70 -27.48 45.44
CA SER A 178 63.84 -27.82 46.58
C SER A 178 62.46 -28.26 46.10
N GLU A 179 62.04 -29.42 46.59
CA GLU A 179 60.71 -30.01 46.40
C GLU A 179 59.60 -29.03 46.83
N GLU A 180 59.89 -28.16 47.82
CA GLU A 180 59.00 -27.09 48.28
C GLU A 180 58.55 -26.19 47.13
N VAL A 181 59.46 -25.72 46.27
CA VAL A 181 59.16 -24.80 45.15
C VAL A 181 58.21 -25.45 44.14
N TYR A 182 58.33 -26.77 43.92
CA TYR A 182 57.40 -27.51 43.09
C TYR A 182 56.01 -27.62 43.74
N THR A 183 55.94 -27.95 45.03
CA THR A 183 54.65 -28.00 45.75
C THR A 183 54.00 -26.63 45.90
N GLU A 184 54.78 -25.55 46.02
CA GLU A 184 54.31 -24.16 46.05
C GLU A 184 53.76 -23.73 44.68
N CYS A 185 54.44 -24.08 43.58
CA CYS A 185 53.89 -23.92 42.23
C CYS A 185 52.58 -24.70 42.03
N GLN A 186 52.49 -25.93 42.53
CA GLN A 186 51.25 -26.73 42.45
C GLN A 186 50.12 -26.14 43.31
N ARG A 187 50.45 -25.60 44.50
CA ARG A 187 49.54 -24.87 45.38
C ARG A 187 49.05 -23.57 44.72
N ALA A 188 49.96 -22.79 44.13
CA ALA A 188 49.63 -21.59 43.38
C ALA A 188 48.76 -21.91 42.15
N GLN A 189 49.06 -22.99 41.42
CA GLN A 189 48.27 -23.41 40.26
C GLN A 189 46.85 -23.86 40.65
N THR A 190 46.70 -24.60 41.75
CA THR A 190 45.37 -25.00 42.26
C THR A 190 44.60 -23.81 42.85
N GLN A 191 45.28 -22.86 43.50
CA GLN A 191 44.69 -21.58 43.93
C GLN A 191 44.25 -20.73 42.72
N CYS A 192 45.05 -20.63 41.66
CA CYS A 192 44.69 -19.96 40.42
C CYS A 192 43.48 -20.61 39.74
N SER A 193 43.39 -21.95 39.69
CA SER A 193 42.20 -22.66 39.21
C SER A 193 40.96 -22.37 40.06
N SER A 194 41.12 -22.32 41.39
CA SER A 194 40.04 -21.94 42.32
C SER A 194 39.56 -20.51 42.06
N LEU A 195 40.49 -19.54 42.01
CA LEU A 195 40.20 -18.13 41.72
C LEU A 195 39.60 -17.93 40.32
N HIS A 196 40.02 -18.71 39.31
CA HIS A 196 39.37 -18.70 38.00
C HIS A 196 37.93 -19.21 38.06
N SER A 197 37.64 -20.23 38.86
CA SER A 197 36.26 -20.71 39.08
C SER A 197 35.41 -19.69 39.82
N GLU A 198 35.97 -19.00 40.81
CA GLU A 198 35.30 -17.93 41.56
C GLU A 198 35.05 -16.69 40.68
N VAL A 199 36.03 -16.25 39.89
CA VAL A 199 35.86 -15.17 38.90
C VAL A 199 34.82 -15.55 37.84
N SER A 200 34.77 -16.81 37.42
CA SER A 200 33.72 -17.30 36.51
C SER A 200 32.33 -17.20 37.15
N PHE A 201 32.17 -17.72 38.38
CA PHE A 201 30.93 -17.62 39.15
C PHE A 201 30.49 -16.18 39.41
N MET A 202 31.43 -15.29 39.75
CA MET A 202 31.17 -13.86 39.97
C MET A 202 30.81 -13.14 38.67
N ARG A 203 31.36 -13.53 37.51
CA ARG A 203 30.90 -13.06 36.19
C ARG A 203 29.48 -13.52 35.88
N THR A 204 29.12 -14.77 36.16
CA THR A 204 27.74 -15.26 36.01
C THR A 204 26.77 -14.49 36.91
N ARG A 205 27.15 -14.24 38.19
CA ARG A 205 26.34 -13.44 39.12
C ARG A 205 26.20 -11.98 38.69
N LEU A 206 27.25 -11.39 38.12
CA LEU A 206 27.18 -10.06 37.53
C LEU A 206 26.22 -10.03 36.34
N GLN A 207 26.33 -11.00 35.42
CA GLN A 207 25.45 -11.13 34.26
C GLN A 207 23.98 -11.31 34.66
N THR A 208 23.68 -12.14 35.67
CA THR A 208 22.30 -12.27 36.17
C THR A 208 21.80 -10.96 36.77
N SER A 209 22.61 -10.27 37.59
CA SER A 209 22.25 -8.98 38.18
C SER A 209 22.07 -7.87 37.12
N GLU A 210 22.86 -7.87 36.06
CA GLU A 210 22.68 -6.98 34.91
C GLU A 210 21.39 -7.28 34.14
N SER A 211 21.00 -8.56 34.00
CA SER A 211 19.70 -8.93 33.39
C SER A 211 18.49 -8.55 34.25
N GLU A 212 18.60 -8.69 35.58
CA GLU A 212 17.56 -8.23 36.53
C GLU A 212 17.42 -6.70 36.49
N LYS A 213 18.55 -5.99 36.43
CA LYS A 213 18.63 -4.54 36.29
C LYS A 213 17.99 -4.05 35.00
N GLU A 214 18.14 -4.78 33.89
CA GLU A 214 17.49 -4.41 32.63
C GLU A 214 15.99 -4.69 32.65
N ARG A 215 15.54 -5.83 33.20
CA ARG A 215 14.10 -6.07 33.43
C ARG A 215 13.47 -4.97 34.29
N LEU A 216 14.12 -4.57 35.38
CA LEU A 216 13.66 -3.48 36.24
C LEU A 216 13.67 -2.10 35.53
N ARG A 217 14.56 -1.88 34.56
CA ARG A 217 14.55 -0.69 33.69
C ARG A 217 13.35 -0.72 32.73
N GLU A 218 13.07 -1.85 32.10
CA GLU A 218 11.90 -2.03 31.22
C GLU A 218 10.59 -1.81 31.99
N GLU A 219 10.46 -2.41 33.18
CA GLU A 219 9.32 -2.21 34.08
C GLU A 219 9.18 -0.74 34.53
N LEU A 220 10.29 -0.07 34.87
CA LEU A 220 10.29 1.35 35.23
C LEU A 220 9.92 2.25 34.05
N VAL A 221 10.36 1.94 32.82
CA VAL A 221 9.96 2.66 31.60
C VAL A 221 8.48 2.43 31.31
N ALA A 222 7.99 1.20 31.40
CA ALA A 222 6.57 0.88 31.25
C ALA A 222 5.72 1.65 32.27
N ALA A 223 6.12 1.66 33.55
CA ALA A 223 5.48 2.44 34.61
C ALA A 223 5.48 3.95 34.31
N HIS A 224 6.60 4.51 33.82
CA HIS A 224 6.65 5.92 33.42
C HIS A 224 5.72 6.23 32.25
N THR A 225 5.64 5.37 31.22
CA THR A 225 4.66 5.57 30.14
C THR A 225 3.22 5.45 30.62
N LYS A 226 2.94 4.62 31.65
CA LYS A 226 1.63 4.53 32.30
C LYS A 226 1.30 5.80 33.11
N ILE A 227 2.28 6.38 33.81
CA ILE A 227 2.13 7.66 34.52
C ILE A 227 1.91 8.82 33.53
N ASP A 228 2.73 8.95 32.49
CA ASP A 228 2.53 9.94 31.43
C ASP A 228 1.16 9.74 30.72
N ARG A 229 0.68 8.49 30.61
CA ARG A 229 -0.66 8.17 30.08
C ARG A 229 -1.79 8.69 30.96
N LEU A 230 -1.67 8.55 32.28
CA LEU A 230 -2.65 9.01 33.28
C LEU A 230 -2.59 10.53 33.51
N GLN A 231 -1.43 11.17 33.34
CA GLN A 231 -1.24 12.60 33.63
C GLN A 231 -1.86 13.55 32.61
N SER A 232 -2.22 13.11 31.40
CA SER A 232 -2.92 13.99 30.44
C SER A 232 -4.43 13.78 30.42
N LYS A 233 -5.13 14.92 30.47
CA LYS A 233 -6.59 15.02 30.48
C LYS A 233 -7.26 14.37 29.25
N PRO A 234 -6.85 14.62 27.99
CA PRO A 234 -7.56 14.08 26.82
C PRO A 234 -7.39 12.56 26.63
N VAL A 235 -6.40 11.93 27.28
CA VAL A 235 -6.26 10.46 27.28
C VAL A 235 -6.93 9.84 28.50
N ALA A 236 -7.02 10.57 29.62
CA ALA A 236 -7.83 10.16 30.76
C ALA A 236 -9.34 10.16 30.43
N THR A 237 -9.84 11.16 29.70
CA THR A 237 -11.25 11.19 29.24
C THR A 237 -11.56 10.02 28.30
N LEU A 238 -10.73 9.76 27.29
CA LEU A 238 -10.91 8.63 26.38
C LEU A 238 -10.86 7.26 27.10
N ASN A 239 -9.98 7.07 28.08
CA ASN A 239 -9.98 5.84 28.88
C ASN A 239 -11.17 5.74 29.83
N ALA A 240 -11.70 6.85 30.34
CA ALA A 240 -12.91 6.85 31.17
C ALA A 240 -14.16 6.51 30.34
N VAL A 241 -14.29 7.06 29.13
CA VAL A 241 -15.37 6.71 28.18
C VAL A 241 -15.25 5.24 27.73
N ALA A 242 -14.04 4.72 27.57
CA ALA A 242 -13.80 3.30 27.31
C ALA A 242 -14.01 2.37 28.53
N GLN A 243 -14.35 2.91 29.70
CA GLN A 243 -14.59 2.15 30.95
C GLN A 243 -15.98 2.41 31.56
N SER A 244 -16.82 3.24 30.96
CA SER A 244 -18.22 3.41 31.37
C SER A 244 -19.12 2.35 30.71
N PRO A 245 -19.72 1.40 31.46
CA PRO A 245 -20.63 0.41 30.90
C PRO A 245 -21.99 1.03 30.55
N SER A 246 -22.51 0.74 29.36
CA SER A 246 -23.87 1.10 28.96
C SER A 246 -24.91 0.18 29.64
N PRO A 247 -25.98 0.73 30.25
CA PRO A 247 -26.93 -0.06 31.03
C PRO A 247 -28.10 -0.62 30.21
N GLN A 248 -28.28 -1.96 30.29
CA GLN A 248 -29.52 -2.71 29.98
C GLN A 248 -29.92 -2.75 28.48
N THR A 249 -30.52 -3.83 27.94
CA THR A 249 -31.41 -4.84 28.57
C THR A 249 -30.96 -6.30 28.48
N ASN A 250 -31.00 -6.99 29.64
CA ASN A 250 -31.82 -8.18 29.93
C ASN A 250 -32.26 -9.11 28.75
N MET A 251 -32.17 -10.45 28.83
CA MET A 251 -32.18 -11.33 30.02
C MET A 251 -31.48 -12.71 29.84
N ASN A 252 -31.30 -13.37 30.99
CA ASN A 252 -31.29 -14.82 31.28
C ASN A 252 -29.99 -15.64 31.39
N ASN A 253 -30.00 -16.39 32.51
CA ASN A 253 -29.34 -17.64 32.87
C ASN A 253 -27.82 -17.77 33.11
N GLU A 254 -27.50 -17.68 34.40
CA GLU A 254 -26.94 -18.78 35.23
C GLU A 254 -25.53 -19.36 34.96
N SER A 255 -24.75 -19.34 36.06
CA SER A 255 -23.91 -20.43 36.55
C SER A 255 -22.63 -20.82 35.79
N GLY A 256 -21.49 -20.65 36.48
CA GLY A 256 -20.45 -21.69 36.45
C GLY A 256 -19.01 -21.23 36.64
N GLY A 257 -18.21 -22.10 37.26
CA GLY A 257 -16.75 -22.01 37.32
C GLY A 257 -16.09 -22.14 35.93
N SER A 258 -14.89 -21.60 35.68
CA SER A 258 -13.58 -21.90 36.29
C SER A 258 -12.92 -23.17 35.72
N GLU A 259 -11.68 -23.01 35.20
CA GLU A 259 -10.70 -24.09 34.93
C GLU A 259 -11.13 -25.11 33.82
N GLU A 260 -10.26 -25.83 33.11
CA GLU A 260 -8.86 -25.64 32.67
C GLU A 260 -8.56 -26.63 31.49
N VAL A 261 -7.47 -26.41 30.73
CA VAL A 261 -6.52 -27.46 30.23
C VAL A 261 -7.01 -28.70 29.43
N LYS A 262 -6.59 -28.77 28.14
CA LYS A 262 -6.24 -29.99 27.32
C LYS A 262 -7.37 -30.98 26.93
N LYS A 263 -7.17 -32.00 26.06
CA LYS A 263 -6.35 -32.24 24.82
C LYS A 263 -6.71 -33.67 24.28
N ASP A 264 -6.46 -33.92 22.99
CA ASP A 264 -6.37 -35.23 22.28
C ASP A 264 -7.62 -36.00 21.78
N GLU A 265 -7.47 -36.52 20.56
CA GLU A 265 -7.82 -37.86 19.95
C GLU A 265 -9.02 -38.70 20.45
N GLY A 266 -9.71 -39.54 19.66
CA GLY A 266 -9.66 -39.83 18.22
C GLY A 266 -10.33 -41.19 17.82
N SER A 267 -11.01 -41.25 16.67
CA SER A 267 -11.44 -42.46 15.89
C SER A 267 -12.50 -43.49 16.41
N SER A 268 -13.68 -43.51 15.73
CA SER A 268 -14.48 -44.70 15.26
C SER A 268 -15.02 -45.76 16.27
N PRO A 269 -15.94 -46.72 15.91
CA PRO A 269 -16.71 -46.97 14.67
C PRO A 269 -18.27 -47.14 14.86
N THR A 270 -18.94 -47.76 13.87
CA THR A 270 -20.38 -48.09 13.64
C THR A 270 -21.06 -49.04 14.66
N PRO A 271 -22.42 -49.16 14.75
CA PRO A 271 -23.31 -49.74 13.70
C PRO A 271 -24.74 -49.14 13.52
N THR A 272 -25.56 -49.83 12.69
CA THR A 272 -26.94 -49.57 12.18
C THR A 272 -28.06 -50.05 13.14
N PRO A 273 -29.42 -50.01 12.85
CA PRO A 273 -30.15 -49.71 11.59
C PRO A 273 -31.47 -48.88 11.65
N SER A 274 -32.01 -48.46 10.48
CA SER A 274 -33.39 -48.73 9.98
C SER A 274 -33.80 -47.80 8.80
N SER A 275 -34.80 -48.23 8.01
CA SER A 275 -35.33 -47.65 6.74
C SER A 275 -36.88 -47.67 6.79
N PRO A 276 -37.66 -47.18 5.78
CA PRO A 276 -37.34 -46.57 4.46
C PRO A 276 -37.94 -45.14 4.32
N SER A 277 -38.22 -44.49 3.17
CA SER A 277 -38.13 -44.79 1.72
C SER A 277 -38.06 -43.45 0.93
N GLY A 278 -37.68 -43.35 -0.34
CA GLY A 278 -37.05 -44.34 -1.23
C GLY A 278 -37.40 -44.15 -2.72
N ALA A 279 -36.38 -43.97 -3.57
CA ALA A 279 -36.31 -44.03 -5.05
C ALA A 279 -37.09 -42.97 -5.88
N THR A 280 -36.53 -42.17 -6.82
CA THR A 280 -35.36 -42.15 -7.76
C THR A 280 -35.64 -42.60 -9.21
N PRO A 281 -34.97 -42.01 -10.23
CA PRO A 281 -35.35 -42.11 -11.65
C PRO A 281 -34.37 -42.96 -12.49
N VAL A 282 -34.51 -42.96 -13.83
CA VAL A 282 -33.44 -42.77 -14.87
C VAL A 282 -34.03 -43.07 -16.28
N ALA A 283 -33.47 -42.47 -17.34
CA ALA A 283 -33.85 -42.69 -18.75
C ALA A 283 -32.87 -43.65 -19.48
N VAL A 284 -33.17 -44.11 -20.71
CA VAL A 284 -32.24 -44.23 -21.87
C VAL A 284 -32.83 -44.96 -23.10
N MET A 285 -32.48 -44.46 -24.30
CA MET A 285 -32.48 -45.07 -25.66
C MET A 285 -33.78 -45.37 -26.46
N ASN A 286 -33.55 -45.44 -27.79
CA ASN A 286 -34.52 -45.65 -28.88
C ASN A 286 -34.54 -47.11 -29.37
N GLY A 287 -35.62 -47.52 -30.06
CA GLY A 287 -35.42 -48.12 -31.40
C GLY A 287 -36.30 -49.30 -31.88
N ILE A 288 -37.17 -49.01 -32.86
CA ILE A 288 -37.39 -49.78 -34.12
C ILE A 288 -38.28 -51.07 -34.08
N HIS A 289 -39.09 -51.24 -35.15
CA HIS A 289 -39.89 -52.44 -35.54
C HIS A 289 -41.07 -52.82 -34.59
N ALA A 290 -42.18 -53.48 -34.97
CA ALA A 290 -42.83 -53.93 -36.23
C ALA A 290 -44.35 -54.24 -35.90
N VAL A 291 -45.30 -54.71 -36.74
CA VAL A 291 -45.66 -54.73 -38.19
C VAL A 291 -47.04 -55.44 -38.31
N LEU A 292 -47.84 -55.21 -39.37
CA LEU A 292 -49.16 -55.84 -39.66
C LEU A 292 -50.31 -55.44 -38.68
N GLU A 293 -51.61 -55.62 -38.95
CA GLU A 293 -52.27 -56.37 -40.04
C GLU A 293 -53.57 -55.70 -40.57
N SER A 294 -53.97 -56.14 -41.77
CA SER A 294 -55.22 -56.03 -42.56
C SER A 294 -56.56 -56.07 -41.78
N THR A 295 -57.76 -55.79 -42.33
CA THR A 295 -58.31 -55.78 -43.72
C THR A 295 -59.08 -54.45 -44.01
N SER A 296 -59.90 -54.20 -45.05
CA SER A 296 -60.57 -55.04 -46.07
C SER A 296 -60.90 -54.30 -47.39
N GLU A 297 -61.56 -55.01 -48.30
CA GLU A 297 -62.02 -54.71 -49.68
C GLU A 297 -63.53 -55.15 -49.81
N PRO A 298 -64.26 -55.15 -50.95
CA PRO A 298 -64.15 -54.41 -52.25
C PRO A 298 -65.53 -54.04 -52.96
N VAL A 299 -65.45 -53.49 -54.21
CA VAL A 299 -66.18 -53.93 -55.46
C VAL A 299 -67.66 -53.55 -55.84
N GLN A 300 -67.83 -53.04 -57.08
CA GLN A 300 -68.91 -53.26 -58.10
C GLN A 300 -70.38 -52.78 -57.89
N ASP A 301 -71.27 -52.67 -58.91
CA ASP A 301 -71.21 -52.32 -60.37
C ASP A 301 -72.65 -52.01 -60.91
N GLU A 302 -72.79 -51.53 -62.16
CA GLU A 302 -74.04 -51.54 -63.00
C GLU A 302 -75.35 -50.89 -62.44
N ALA A 303 -76.52 -50.93 -63.12
CA ALA A 303 -76.89 -50.37 -64.45
C ALA A 303 -78.44 -50.30 -64.64
N THR A 304 -78.94 -49.51 -65.62
CA THR A 304 -80.36 -49.44 -66.12
C THR A 304 -81.43 -48.90 -65.14
N GLY A 305 -82.63 -48.44 -65.54
CA GLY A 305 -83.20 -48.20 -66.89
C GLY A 305 -84.63 -47.59 -66.91
N GLU A 306 -84.89 -46.76 -67.93
CA GLU A 306 -86.13 -46.49 -68.71
C GLU A 306 -87.60 -46.56 -68.16
N VAL A 307 -88.38 -45.48 -68.48
CA VAL A 307 -89.72 -45.47 -69.18
C VAL A 307 -90.94 -46.11 -68.44
N LYS A 308 -92.15 -45.49 -68.31
CA LYS A 308 -93.06 -44.93 -69.35
C LYS A 308 -94.24 -44.07 -68.80
N GLU A 309 -94.94 -43.40 -69.71
CA GLU A 309 -96.31 -42.83 -69.54
C GLU A 309 -97.42 -43.90 -69.64
N MET A 310 -98.65 -43.60 -69.17
CA MET A 310 -99.88 -43.89 -69.92
C MET A 310 -101.11 -43.07 -69.43
N GLU A 311 -101.99 -42.68 -70.37
CA GLU A 311 -103.33 -42.11 -70.16
C GLU A 311 -104.42 -43.21 -70.08
N VAL A 312 -105.70 -42.85 -69.87
CA VAL A 312 -106.90 -43.41 -70.56
C VAL A 312 -108.20 -42.68 -70.12
N GLU A 313 -109.26 -42.82 -70.91
CA GLU A 313 -110.45 -41.94 -71.02
C GLU A 313 -111.72 -42.39 -70.24
N ASP A 314 -112.75 -41.53 -70.25
CA ASP A 314 -114.22 -41.81 -70.14
C ASP A 314 -114.69 -42.91 -71.15
N PRO A 315 -115.89 -43.58 -71.06
CA PRO A 315 -117.22 -42.91 -70.95
C PRO A 315 -118.50 -43.65 -70.45
N ASP A 316 -119.54 -42.84 -70.16
CA ASP A 316 -121.00 -42.93 -70.48
C ASP A 316 -121.99 -44.08 -70.04
N ALA A 317 -123.25 -43.64 -69.82
CA ALA A 317 -124.58 -44.28 -69.91
C ALA A 317 -125.00 -45.59 -69.18
N GLY A 318 -125.97 -45.44 -68.23
CA GLY A 318 -127.38 -45.73 -68.61
C GLY A 318 -128.28 -46.73 -67.83
N ARG A 319 -128.91 -46.27 -66.72
CA ARG A 319 -130.17 -46.82 -66.07
C ARG A 319 -130.13 -48.26 -65.48
N PRO A 320 -131.10 -48.66 -64.60
CA PRO A 320 -132.12 -47.87 -63.90
C PRO A 320 -132.05 -47.95 -62.35
N ARG A 321 -132.96 -47.21 -61.69
CA ARG A 321 -133.51 -47.39 -60.32
C ARG A 321 -133.45 -48.81 -59.74
N ASP A 322 -133.16 -49.06 -58.44
CA ASP A 322 -133.21 -48.17 -57.26
C ASP A 322 -132.08 -48.40 -56.19
N ASP A 323 -130.85 -48.81 -56.55
CA ASP A 323 -129.76 -49.09 -55.57
C ASP A 323 -128.77 -47.93 -55.28
N VAL A 324 -128.92 -46.79 -55.94
CA VAL A 324 -127.90 -45.71 -56.03
C VAL A 324 -127.39 -45.16 -54.68
N ALA A 325 -128.18 -45.23 -53.60
CA ALA A 325 -127.84 -44.60 -52.32
C ALA A 325 -126.63 -45.24 -51.60
N ALA A 326 -126.34 -46.53 -51.82
CA ALA A 326 -125.30 -47.24 -51.08
C ALA A 326 -123.88 -46.94 -51.60
N GLU A 327 -123.71 -46.87 -52.93
CA GLU A 327 -122.39 -46.74 -53.57
C GLU A 327 -121.73 -45.38 -53.28
N TRP A 328 -122.50 -44.29 -53.28
CA TRP A 328 -121.97 -42.95 -52.99
C TRP A 328 -121.38 -42.82 -51.58
N ILE A 329 -121.90 -43.57 -50.60
CA ILE A 329 -121.36 -43.59 -49.23
C ILE A 329 -120.00 -44.32 -49.20
N ALA A 330 -119.88 -45.45 -49.91
CA ALA A 330 -118.61 -46.19 -50.01
C ALA A 330 -117.53 -45.37 -50.75
N VAL A 331 -117.89 -44.69 -51.85
CA VAL A 331 -116.99 -43.80 -52.60
C VAL A 331 -116.57 -42.60 -51.76
N ALA A 332 -117.46 -42.03 -50.95
CA ALA A 332 -117.13 -40.95 -50.01
C ALA A 332 -116.10 -41.40 -48.97
N ALA A 333 -116.33 -42.53 -48.29
CA ALA A 333 -115.43 -43.05 -47.26
C ALA A 333 -114.02 -43.41 -47.81
N LEU A 334 -113.94 -43.96 -49.03
CA LEU A 334 -112.65 -44.22 -49.70
C LEU A 334 -111.89 -42.93 -50.02
N ARG A 335 -112.59 -41.89 -50.50
CA ARG A 335 -112.00 -40.57 -50.75
C ARG A 335 -111.55 -39.89 -49.46
N GLU A 336 -112.36 -39.95 -48.40
CA GLU A 336 -112.05 -39.41 -47.08
C GLU A 336 -110.81 -40.08 -46.48
N LYS A 337 -110.71 -41.42 -46.56
CA LYS A 337 -109.49 -42.14 -46.16
C LYS A 337 -108.26 -41.68 -46.94
N LYS A 338 -108.34 -41.56 -48.28
CA LYS A 338 -107.15 -41.14 -49.05
C LYS A 338 -106.81 -39.66 -48.83
N VAL A 339 -107.79 -38.80 -48.54
CA VAL A 339 -107.56 -37.43 -48.09
C VAL A 339 -106.83 -37.42 -46.74
N ALA A 340 -107.21 -38.27 -45.79
CA ALA A 340 -106.53 -38.37 -44.49
C ALA A 340 -105.08 -38.87 -44.62
N GLU A 341 -104.82 -39.89 -45.45
CA GLU A 341 -103.46 -40.35 -45.77
C GLU A 341 -102.61 -39.23 -46.39
N LEU A 342 -103.12 -38.55 -47.42
CA LEU A 342 -102.42 -37.43 -48.06
C LEU A 342 -102.23 -36.23 -47.13
N GLN A 343 -103.15 -35.99 -46.18
CA GLN A 343 -102.99 -34.97 -45.14
C GLN A 343 -101.88 -35.33 -44.16
N TYR A 344 -101.77 -36.60 -43.75
CA TYR A 344 -100.68 -37.07 -42.90
C TYR A 344 -99.33 -36.92 -43.60
N GLU A 345 -99.19 -37.43 -44.83
CA GLU A 345 -97.99 -37.26 -45.67
C GLU A 345 -97.62 -35.76 -45.84
N ASN A 346 -98.61 -34.88 -46.00
CA ASN A 346 -98.35 -33.44 -46.14
C ASN A 346 -97.95 -32.76 -44.82
N VAL A 347 -98.34 -33.29 -43.65
CA VAL A 347 -97.88 -32.82 -42.34
C VAL A 347 -96.46 -33.30 -42.06
N GLU A 348 -96.16 -34.57 -42.35
CA GLU A 348 -94.85 -35.18 -42.17
C GLU A 348 -93.78 -34.50 -43.05
N LEU A 349 -94.05 -34.36 -44.36
CA LEU A 349 -93.17 -33.61 -45.28
C LEU A 349 -93.03 -32.13 -44.90
N ARG A 350 -94.04 -31.50 -44.30
CA ARG A 350 -93.92 -30.14 -43.75
C ARG A 350 -93.02 -30.10 -42.51
N ALA A 351 -93.10 -31.10 -41.64
CA ALA A 351 -92.25 -31.21 -40.46
C ALA A 351 -90.79 -31.43 -40.85
N GLU A 352 -90.50 -32.32 -41.81
CA GLU A 352 -89.16 -32.48 -42.38
C GLU A 352 -88.65 -31.19 -43.03
N VAL A 353 -89.46 -30.54 -43.88
CA VAL A 353 -89.09 -29.27 -44.51
C VAL A 353 -88.88 -28.15 -43.49
N GLN A 354 -89.57 -28.17 -42.34
CA GLN A 354 -89.29 -27.25 -41.23
C GLN A 354 -87.99 -27.62 -40.51
N HIS A 355 -87.75 -28.89 -40.20
CA HIS A 355 -86.51 -29.38 -39.59
C HIS A 355 -85.29 -28.98 -40.44
N TRP A 356 -85.28 -29.34 -41.72
CA TRP A 356 -84.21 -28.97 -42.64
C TRP A 356 -84.06 -27.45 -42.81
N LYS A 357 -85.15 -26.66 -42.76
CA LYS A 357 -85.07 -25.19 -42.76
C LYS A 357 -84.53 -24.58 -41.46
N VAL A 358 -84.64 -25.28 -40.32
CA VAL A 358 -84.01 -24.87 -39.06
C VAL A 358 -82.53 -25.24 -39.09
N THR A 359 -82.20 -26.49 -39.41
CA THR A 359 -80.81 -26.99 -39.51
C THR A 359 -80.00 -26.24 -40.57
N ALA A 360 -80.61 -25.82 -41.70
CA ALA A 360 -79.94 -24.99 -42.71
C ALA A 360 -79.78 -23.52 -42.30
N LYS A 361 -80.53 -23.02 -41.31
CA LYS A 361 -80.37 -21.67 -40.74
C LYS A 361 -79.38 -21.64 -39.57
N ALA A 362 -79.27 -22.74 -38.83
CA ALA A 362 -78.38 -22.92 -37.70
C ALA A 362 -77.76 -24.32 -37.72
N PRO A 363 -76.77 -24.58 -38.63
CA PRO A 363 -76.08 -25.86 -38.67
C PRO A 363 -75.30 -26.10 -37.38
N SER A 364 -75.22 -27.37 -36.95
CA SER A 364 -74.54 -27.73 -35.70
C SER A 364 -73.02 -27.49 -35.80
N PRO A 365 -72.32 -27.29 -34.67
CA PRO A 365 -70.87 -27.14 -34.68
C PRO A 365 -70.16 -28.39 -35.22
N GLU A 366 -70.71 -29.60 -35.05
CA GLU A 366 -70.17 -30.81 -35.69
C GLU A 366 -70.32 -30.76 -37.22
N PHE A 367 -71.50 -30.41 -37.74
CA PHE A 367 -71.72 -30.29 -39.19
C PHE A 367 -70.81 -29.22 -39.83
N ILE A 368 -70.58 -28.10 -39.13
CA ILE A 368 -69.62 -27.08 -39.54
C ILE A 368 -68.20 -27.66 -39.54
N GLN A 369 -67.79 -28.40 -38.50
CA GLN A 369 -66.48 -29.04 -38.43
C GLN A 369 -66.28 -30.13 -39.49
N GLU A 370 -67.34 -30.85 -39.87
CA GLU A 370 -67.31 -31.86 -40.92
C GLU A 370 -67.21 -31.26 -42.33
N THR A 371 -67.66 -30.02 -42.52
CA THR A 371 -67.62 -29.31 -43.79
C THR A 371 -66.18 -29.12 -44.29
N ALA A 372 -65.93 -29.47 -45.56
CA ALA A 372 -64.59 -29.42 -46.17
C ALA A 372 -63.91 -28.04 -46.08
N VAL A 373 -64.69 -26.95 -46.13
CA VAL A 373 -64.20 -25.57 -45.97
C VAL A 373 -63.63 -25.34 -44.57
N TYR A 374 -64.27 -25.85 -43.51
CA TYR A 374 -63.75 -25.75 -42.14
C TYR A 374 -62.48 -26.57 -41.98
N LYS A 375 -62.46 -27.82 -42.47
CA LYS A 375 -61.27 -28.68 -42.42
C LYS A 375 -60.07 -28.03 -43.09
N HIS A 376 -60.26 -27.46 -44.28
CA HIS A 376 -59.20 -26.73 -44.98
C HIS A 376 -58.72 -25.47 -44.22
N LEU A 377 -59.63 -24.69 -43.63
CA LEU A 377 -59.28 -23.55 -42.78
C LEU A 377 -58.56 -23.97 -41.49
N TYR A 378 -58.93 -25.10 -40.90
CA TYR A 378 -58.31 -25.68 -39.71
C TYR A 378 -56.88 -26.18 -40.02
N ASP A 379 -56.68 -26.87 -41.15
CA ASP A 379 -55.35 -27.30 -41.59
C ASP A 379 -54.44 -26.10 -41.92
N ILE A 380 -54.96 -25.05 -42.57
CA ILE A 380 -54.23 -23.79 -42.78
C ILE A 380 -53.86 -23.14 -41.44
N ALA A 381 -54.79 -23.05 -40.49
CA ALA A 381 -54.53 -22.48 -39.17
C ALA A 381 -53.47 -23.30 -38.40
N ARG A 382 -53.54 -24.64 -38.47
CA ARG A 382 -52.58 -25.56 -37.88
C ARG A 382 -51.18 -25.44 -38.51
N GLU A 383 -51.09 -25.32 -39.83
CA GLU A 383 -49.83 -25.02 -40.52
C GLU A 383 -49.23 -23.68 -40.08
N VAL A 384 -50.05 -22.63 -39.98
CA VAL A 384 -49.60 -21.31 -39.53
C VAL A 384 -49.11 -21.36 -38.08
N MET A 385 -49.81 -22.05 -37.18
CA MET A 385 -49.35 -22.26 -35.80
C MET A 385 -48.03 -23.03 -35.74
N LEU A 386 -47.91 -24.17 -36.44
CA LEU A 386 -46.66 -24.94 -36.49
C LEU A 386 -45.48 -24.14 -37.08
N ARG A 387 -45.77 -23.27 -38.05
CA ARG A 387 -44.78 -22.38 -38.70
C ARG A 387 -44.32 -21.26 -37.75
N GLU A 388 -45.22 -20.62 -37.01
CA GLU A 388 -44.84 -19.62 -36.00
C GLU A 388 -44.20 -20.25 -34.76
N GLU A 389 -44.62 -21.45 -34.31
CA GLU A 389 -43.87 -22.19 -33.29
C GLU A 389 -42.44 -22.53 -33.73
N GLY A 390 -42.26 -22.92 -35.00
CA GLY A 390 -40.93 -23.10 -35.61
C GLY A 390 -40.11 -21.82 -35.52
N ARG A 391 -40.67 -20.72 -36.04
CA ARG A 391 -40.06 -19.38 -35.97
C ARG A 391 -39.74 -18.93 -34.53
N LEU A 392 -40.58 -19.27 -33.55
CA LEU A 392 -40.36 -18.95 -32.13
C LEU A 392 -39.25 -19.82 -31.51
N ARG A 393 -39.15 -21.10 -31.89
CA ARG A 393 -38.04 -21.98 -31.50
C ARG A 393 -36.73 -21.46 -32.10
N ASP A 394 -36.67 -21.21 -33.41
CA ASP A 394 -35.49 -20.69 -34.10
C ASP A 394 -35.05 -19.32 -33.52
N LEU A 395 -36.02 -18.43 -33.27
CA LEU A 395 -35.78 -17.12 -32.64
C LEU A 395 -35.23 -17.24 -31.21
N ASN A 396 -35.58 -18.29 -30.46
CA ASN A 396 -35.04 -18.51 -29.13
C ASN A 396 -33.62 -19.12 -29.20
N THR A 397 -33.37 -20.09 -30.09
CA THR A 397 -32.02 -20.60 -30.36
C THR A 397 -31.06 -19.46 -30.73
N CYS A 398 -31.45 -18.58 -31.65
CA CYS A 398 -30.65 -17.41 -32.03
C CYS A 398 -30.42 -16.41 -30.87
N LYS A 399 -31.35 -16.29 -29.90
CA LYS A 399 -31.12 -15.48 -28.69
C LYS A 399 -30.12 -16.14 -27.76
N GLU A 400 -30.16 -17.45 -27.60
CA GLU A 400 -29.23 -18.22 -26.76
C GLU A 400 -27.82 -18.22 -27.36
N GLU A 401 -27.69 -18.34 -28.68
CA GLU A 401 -26.43 -18.13 -29.41
C GLU A 401 -25.89 -16.71 -29.23
N MET A 402 -26.73 -15.68 -29.39
CA MET A 402 -26.32 -14.28 -29.17
C MET A 402 -25.92 -14.01 -27.71
N ALA A 403 -26.60 -14.62 -26.73
CA ALA A 403 -26.27 -14.50 -25.32
C ALA A 403 -24.96 -15.21 -24.97
N THR A 404 -24.73 -16.42 -25.50
CA THR A 404 -23.48 -17.17 -25.27
C THR A 404 -22.29 -16.53 -25.97
N LEU A 405 -22.43 -16.05 -27.20
CA LEU A 405 -21.40 -15.25 -27.89
C LEU A 405 -21.11 -13.93 -27.15
N SER A 406 -22.13 -13.27 -26.60
CA SER A 406 -21.93 -12.06 -25.79
C SER A 406 -21.17 -12.35 -24.49
N ARG A 407 -21.49 -13.46 -23.81
CA ARG A 407 -20.76 -13.92 -22.62
C ARG A 407 -19.31 -14.24 -22.94
N VAL A 408 -19.03 -15.04 -23.97
CA VAL A 408 -17.66 -15.41 -24.38
C VAL A 408 -16.86 -14.18 -24.80
N LYS A 409 -17.48 -13.21 -25.51
CA LYS A 409 -16.85 -11.92 -25.82
C LYS A 409 -16.52 -11.12 -24.57
N GLN A 410 -17.40 -11.08 -23.57
CA GLN A 410 -17.18 -10.38 -22.32
C GLN A 410 -16.08 -11.04 -21.47
N GLU A 411 -16.04 -12.37 -21.44
CA GLU A 411 -14.99 -13.16 -20.77
C GLU A 411 -13.63 -12.92 -21.44
N TRP A 412 -13.53 -13.04 -22.77
CA TRP A 412 -12.28 -12.79 -23.51
C TRP A 412 -11.79 -11.33 -23.38
N LEU A 413 -12.70 -10.34 -23.45
CA LEU A 413 -12.34 -8.94 -23.22
C LEU A 413 -11.80 -8.73 -21.81
N LYS A 414 -12.38 -9.40 -20.81
CA LYS A 414 -11.90 -9.34 -19.42
C LYS A 414 -10.54 -10.02 -19.26
N GLU A 415 -10.33 -11.21 -19.82
CA GLU A 415 -9.03 -11.88 -19.79
C GLU A 415 -7.93 -11.02 -20.44
N LEU A 416 -8.26 -10.33 -21.54
CA LEU A 416 -7.36 -9.41 -22.22
C LEU A 416 -7.04 -8.18 -21.35
N THR A 417 -8.02 -7.58 -20.66
CA THR A 417 -7.75 -6.47 -19.73
C THR A 417 -6.97 -6.93 -18.51
N ASP A 418 -7.36 -8.04 -17.88
CA ASP A 418 -6.70 -8.60 -16.69
C ASP A 418 -5.21 -8.93 -17.01
N HIS A 419 -4.92 -9.43 -18.22
CA HIS A 419 -3.54 -9.67 -18.68
C HIS A 419 -2.76 -8.37 -18.96
N GLN A 420 -3.39 -7.37 -19.58
CA GLN A 420 -2.76 -6.07 -19.83
C GLN A 420 -2.48 -5.30 -18.53
N GLU A 421 -3.43 -5.27 -17.58
CA GLU A 421 -3.25 -4.67 -16.27
C GLU A 421 -2.15 -5.35 -15.47
N LYS A 422 -2.09 -6.70 -15.51
CA LYS A 422 -1.00 -7.46 -14.90
C LYS A 422 0.36 -7.08 -15.50
N ALA A 423 0.50 -7.08 -16.83
CA ALA A 423 1.75 -6.70 -17.49
C ALA A 423 2.15 -5.25 -17.16
N LEU A 424 1.20 -4.31 -17.17
CA LEU A 424 1.43 -2.92 -16.77
C LEU A 424 1.85 -2.80 -15.29
N SER A 425 1.31 -3.64 -14.39
CA SER A 425 1.73 -3.67 -12.99
C SER A 425 3.17 -4.19 -12.84
N GLU A 426 3.53 -5.25 -13.57
CA GLU A 426 4.88 -5.82 -13.55
C GLU A 426 5.92 -4.82 -14.07
N PHE A 427 5.64 -4.14 -15.20
CA PHE A 427 6.49 -3.07 -15.73
C PHE A 427 6.60 -1.87 -14.79
N LYS A 428 5.53 -1.47 -14.09
CA LYS A 428 5.59 -0.41 -13.06
C LYS A 428 6.52 -0.79 -11.92
N THR A 429 6.37 -1.98 -11.32
CA THR A 429 7.28 -2.40 -10.23
C THR A 429 8.72 -2.58 -10.70
N LEU A 430 8.95 -2.93 -11.98
CA LEU A 430 10.30 -3.00 -12.54
C LEU A 430 10.89 -1.60 -12.72
N ALA A 431 10.11 -0.63 -13.20
CA ALA A 431 10.53 0.77 -13.31
C ALA A 431 10.86 1.36 -11.92
N GLU A 432 10.04 1.09 -10.90
CA GLU A 432 10.26 1.51 -9.50
C GLU A 432 11.53 0.89 -8.90
N LYS A 433 11.82 -0.40 -9.20
CA LYS A 433 13.10 -1.04 -8.83
C LYS A 433 14.28 -0.36 -9.52
N ARG A 434 14.15 -0.02 -10.82
CA ARG A 434 15.21 0.69 -11.56
C ARG A 434 15.43 2.12 -11.08
N THR A 435 14.38 2.86 -10.69
CA THR A 435 14.54 4.22 -10.15
C THR A 435 15.17 4.20 -8.75
N THR A 436 14.77 3.27 -7.89
CA THR A 436 15.40 3.09 -6.57
C THR A 436 16.84 2.60 -6.65
N GLU A 437 17.17 1.66 -7.54
CA GLU A 437 18.56 1.30 -7.89
C GLU A 437 19.37 2.52 -8.36
N ALA A 438 18.81 3.32 -9.27
CA ALA A 438 19.50 4.49 -9.82
C ALA A 438 19.70 5.62 -8.80
N VAL A 439 18.80 5.79 -7.85
CA VAL A 439 18.99 6.69 -6.69
C VAL A 439 20.11 6.17 -5.80
N ARG A 440 20.05 4.90 -5.39
CA ARG A 440 21.10 4.30 -4.53
C ARG A 440 22.49 4.37 -5.14
N LEU A 441 22.61 4.17 -6.46
CA LEU A 441 23.89 4.28 -7.18
C LEU A 441 24.40 5.73 -7.25
N ARG A 442 23.52 6.73 -7.30
CA ARG A 442 23.92 8.15 -7.18
C ARG A 442 24.37 8.47 -5.77
N GLU A 443 23.64 8.04 -4.74
CA GLU A 443 24.00 8.23 -3.33
C GLU A 443 25.36 7.58 -3.02
N GLN A 444 25.59 6.35 -3.47
CA GLN A 444 26.89 5.66 -3.31
C GLN A 444 28.04 6.39 -4.04
N ARG A 445 27.80 6.86 -5.28
CA ARG A 445 28.79 7.68 -6.02
C ARG A 445 29.09 8.99 -5.30
N ASP A 446 28.07 9.67 -4.80
CA ASP A 446 28.19 10.99 -4.20
C ASP A 446 28.85 10.90 -2.80
N GLN A 447 28.57 9.84 -2.03
CA GLN A 447 29.31 9.50 -0.82
C GLN A 447 30.80 9.24 -1.13
N LEU A 448 31.11 8.36 -2.10
CA LEU A 448 32.50 8.09 -2.48
C LEU A 448 33.22 9.35 -2.98
N GLN A 449 32.52 10.25 -3.68
CA GLN A 449 33.06 11.53 -4.10
C GLN A 449 33.34 12.46 -2.92
N THR A 450 32.50 12.47 -1.87
CA THR A 450 32.80 13.20 -0.62
C THR A 450 33.97 12.59 0.13
N GLU A 451 34.05 11.26 0.26
CA GLU A 451 35.19 10.60 0.91
C GLU A 451 36.52 10.86 0.18
N VAL A 452 36.53 10.83 -1.16
CA VAL A 452 37.72 11.15 -1.96
C VAL A 452 38.12 12.63 -1.78
N ASN A 453 37.15 13.54 -1.69
CA ASN A 453 37.43 14.96 -1.46
C ASN A 453 37.98 15.19 -0.03
N GLU A 454 37.42 14.53 0.98
CA GLU A 454 37.93 14.56 2.35
C GLU A 454 39.35 14.00 2.46
N ARG A 455 39.63 12.84 1.84
CA ARG A 455 40.97 12.24 1.84
C ARG A 455 41.98 13.19 1.19
N LYS A 456 41.66 13.75 0.01
CA LYS A 456 42.49 14.77 -0.65
C LYS A 456 42.73 16.01 0.22
N GLN A 457 41.73 16.47 0.96
CA GLN A 457 41.89 17.60 1.88
C GLN A 457 42.77 17.24 3.10
N LYS A 458 42.55 16.07 3.70
CA LYS A 458 43.35 15.53 4.82
C LYS A 458 44.82 15.35 4.40
N ASP A 459 45.08 14.82 3.21
CA ASP A 459 46.44 14.61 2.71
C ASP A 459 47.11 15.92 2.26
N SER A 460 46.36 16.88 1.70
CA SER A 460 46.85 18.24 1.44
C SER A 460 47.29 18.94 2.74
N LEU A 461 46.51 18.80 3.82
CA LEU A 461 46.89 19.32 5.14
C LEU A 461 48.12 18.60 5.73
N LYS A 462 48.24 17.27 5.58
CA LYS A 462 49.46 16.53 5.96
C LYS A 462 50.69 17.06 5.21
N ILE A 463 50.60 17.20 3.89
CA ILE A 463 51.71 17.70 3.04
C ILE A 463 52.11 19.11 3.49
N ALA A 464 51.14 20.02 3.69
CA ALA A 464 51.40 21.38 4.17
C ALA A 464 52.10 21.38 5.55
N SER A 465 51.66 20.53 6.48
CA SER A 465 52.31 20.39 7.79
C SER A 465 53.73 19.84 7.68
N ALA A 466 53.95 18.84 6.82
CA ALA A 466 55.27 18.26 6.58
C ALA A 466 56.25 19.25 5.93
N THR A 467 55.77 20.12 5.02
CA THR A 467 56.59 21.19 4.45
C THR A 467 56.99 22.24 5.49
N GLU A 468 56.11 22.60 6.41
CA GLU A 468 56.45 23.54 7.50
C GLU A 468 57.37 22.90 8.55
N PHE A 469 57.17 21.63 8.90
CA PHE A 469 58.11 20.89 9.75
C PHE A 469 59.51 20.81 9.14
N ARG A 470 59.61 20.57 7.82
CA ARG A 470 60.90 20.61 7.10
C ARG A 470 61.53 22.00 7.19
N ARG A 471 60.80 23.05 6.82
CA ARG A 471 61.27 24.44 6.87
C ARG A 471 61.74 24.87 8.28
N LEU A 472 61.07 24.39 9.33
CA LEU A 472 61.47 24.61 10.72
C LEU A 472 62.68 23.77 11.14
N ALA A 473 62.89 22.59 10.57
CA ALA A 473 64.10 21.78 10.77
C ALA A 473 65.31 22.41 10.07
N ASP A 474 65.13 22.92 8.85
CA ASP A 474 66.17 23.59 8.06
C ASP A 474 66.66 24.87 8.77
N LEU A 475 65.75 25.75 9.20
CA LEU A 475 66.10 26.94 10.00
C LEU A 475 66.80 26.58 11.33
N ARG A 476 66.46 25.44 11.94
CA ARG A 476 67.16 24.93 13.14
C ARG A 476 68.56 24.43 12.79
N LYS A 477 68.76 23.73 11.67
CA LYS A 477 70.07 23.32 11.16
C LYS A 477 70.97 24.54 10.92
N GLU A 478 70.47 25.55 10.21
CA GLU A 478 71.19 26.81 9.96
C GLU A 478 71.63 27.48 11.27
N ARG A 479 70.72 27.63 12.26
CA ARG A 479 71.09 28.24 13.54
C ARG A 479 72.08 27.39 14.35
N ILE A 480 71.99 26.06 14.28
CA ILE A 480 72.93 25.14 14.91
C ILE A 480 74.33 25.24 14.26
N GLU A 481 74.42 25.35 12.94
CA GLU A 481 75.69 25.57 12.23
C GLU A 481 76.38 26.87 12.65
N VAL A 482 75.64 27.98 12.74
CA VAL A 482 76.18 29.27 13.22
C VAL A 482 76.66 29.13 14.67
N LEU A 483 75.93 28.42 15.54
CA LEU A 483 76.39 28.15 16.91
C LEU A 483 77.66 27.28 16.95
N TYR A 484 77.84 26.35 16.01
CA TYR A 484 79.07 25.55 15.90
C TYR A 484 80.27 26.39 15.43
N SER A 485 80.11 27.33 14.50
CA SER A 485 81.20 28.24 14.12
C SER A 485 81.51 29.25 15.24
N GLU A 486 80.49 29.78 15.92
CA GLU A 486 80.64 30.65 17.09
C GLU A 486 81.53 29.97 18.16
N VAL A 487 81.23 28.71 18.48
CA VAL A 487 82.00 27.87 19.42
C VAL A 487 83.41 27.56 18.91
N THR A 488 83.58 27.32 17.61
CA THR A 488 84.89 26.98 17.02
C THR A 488 85.84 28.19 17.04
N ARG A 489 85.34 29.38 16.71
CA ARG A 489 86.06 30.65 16.88
C ARG A 489 86.45 30.90 18.33
N LEU A 490 85.55 30.62 19.29
CA LEU A 490 85.85 30.75 20.72
C LEU A 490 86.94 29.76 21.19
N LYS A 491 87.00 28.55 20.64
CA LYS A 491 88.09 27.58 20.89
C LYS A 491 89.42 28.07 20.30
N ALA A 492 89.43 28.59 19.07
CA ALA A 492 90.62 29.18 18.46
C ALA A 492 91.20 30.35 19.28
N ARG A 493 90.31 31.20 19.83
CA ARG A 493 90.67 32.29 20.76
C ARG A 493 91.31 31.82 22.07
N LEU A 494 90.94 30.64 22.56
CA LEU A 494 91.58 30.06 23.75
C LEU A 494 92.97 29.52 23.40
N ALA A 495 93.13 28.84 22.27
CA ALA A 495 94.44 28.38 21.78
C ALA A 495 95.42 29.54 21.53
N ALA A 496 94.97 30.62 20.89
CA ALA A 496 95.78 31.83 20.66
C ALA A 496 96.19 32.56 21.96
N LYS A 497 95.39 32.43 23.03
CA LYS A 497 95.74 32.93 24.38
C LYS A 497 96.72 32.03 25.12
N ALA A 498 96.67 30.72 24.89
CA ALA A 498 97.64 29.76 25.43
C ALA A 498 99.00 29.84 24.71
N GLY A 499 99.00 30.22 23.42
CA GLY A 499 100.18 30.23 22.54
C GLY A 499 100.26 29.03 21.59
N ASP A 500 99.25 28.16 21.61
CA ASP A 500 99.20 26.92 20.82
C ASP A 500 98.84 27.19 19.35
N GLU A 501 99.87 27.56 18.57
CA GLU A 501 99.80 27.86 17.14
C GLU A 501 99.19 26.72 16.30
N ASP A 502 99.61 25.48 16.53
CA ASP A 502 99.05 24.28 15.87
C ASP A 502 97.55 24.09 16.17
N LEU A 503 97.14 24.35 17.42
CA LEU A 503 95.75 24.16 17.86
C LEU A 503 94.84 25.30 17.37
N MET A 504 95.34 26.54 17.35
CA MET A 504 94.66 27.67 16.70
C MET A 504 94.48 27.41 15.21
N THR A 505 95.54 26.96 14.54
CA THR A 505 95.50 26.60 13.12
C THR A 505 94.52 25.47 12.85
N PHE A 506 94.52 24.43 13.70
CA PHE A 506 93.58 23.30 13.60
C PHE A 506 92.11 23.75 13.69
N PHE A 507 91.75 24.64 14.61
CA PHE A 507 90.36 25.14 14.72
C PHE A 507 89.92 26.02 13.53
N PHE A 508 90.86 26.58 12.75
CA PHE A 508 90.55 27.30 11.51
C PHE A 508 90.73 26.46 10.24
N GLN A 509 91.09 25.18 10.32
CA GLN A 509 91.04 24.29 9.17
C GLN A 509 89.56 24.00 8.82
N PRO A 510 89.16 24.08 7.54
CA PRO A 510 87.82 23.68 7.13
C PRO A 510 87.62 22.20 7.47
N THR A 511 86.58 21.90 8.22
CA THR A 511 86.25 20.51 8.56
C THR A 511 85.85 19.78 7.27
N LYS A 512 86.03 18.46 7.20
CA LYS A 512 85.71 17.74 5.94
C LYS A 512 84.26 17.90 5.47
N LYS A 513 83.31 18.27 6.36
CA LYS A 513 81.93 18.64 6.01
C LYS A 513 81.90 19.76 4.95
N ASP A 514 82.72 20.80 5.13
CA ASP A 514 82.86 21.96 4.24
C ASP A 514 83.48 21.63 2.85
N ALA A 515 84.04 20.42 2.72
CA ALA A 515 84.61 19.89 1.49
C ALA A 515 83.70 18.86 0.82
N SER A 516 83.03 17.99 1.58
CA SER A 516 82.08 17.00 1.04
C SER A 516 80.86 17.65 0.39
N GLU A 517 80.33 18.75 0.93
CA GLU A 517 79.20 19.46 0.31
C GLU A 517 79.57 20.09 -1.05
N ARG A 518 80.87 20.38 -1.29
CA ARG A 518 81.39 20.86 -2.58
C ARG A 518 81.81 19.75 -3.56
N ALA A 519 81.76 18.49 -3.14
CA ALA A 519 82.14 17.33 -3.95
C ALA A 519 80.96 16.36 -4.10
N HIS A 520 79.92 16.80 -4.84
CA HIS A 520 78.87 15.90 -5.31
C HIS A 520 79.43 14.94 -6.38
N THR A 521 79.99 13.82 -5.92
CA THR A 521 80.33 12.65 -6.75
C THR A 521 79.90 11.38 -6.02
N ASP A 522 79.01 10.63 -6.65
CA ASP A 522 78.23 9.53 -6.10
C ASP A 522 79.05 8.49 -5.31
N SER A 523 78.77 8.37 -4.01
CA SER A 523 79.21 7.24 -3.18
C SER A 523 78.30 7.10 -1.95
N GLU A 524 77.43 6.08 -1.93
CA GLU A 524 76.46 5.82 -0.85
C GLU A 524 77.09 5.20 0.42
N THR A 525 78.31 5.60 0.76
CA THR A 525 78.94 5.27 2.05
C THR A 525 78.84 6.48 2.98
N GLN A 526 77.71 6.58 3.67
CA GLN A 526 77.48 7.56 4.73
C GLN A 526 78.28 7.19 5.99
N GLU A 527 79.61 7.23 5.89
CA GLU A 527 80.51 7.08 7.03
C GLU A 527 80.24 8.19 8.03
N TYR A 528 80.02 7.81 9.29
CA TYR A 528 79.71 8.75 10.36
C TYR A 528 80.91 9.68 10.56
N VAL A 529 80.82 10.93 10.10
CA VAL A 529 81.90 11.92 10.22
C VAL A 529 82.01 12.35 11.68
N VAL A 530 82.66 11.50 12.48
CA VAL A 530 83.20 11.83 13.80
C VAL A 530 84.06 13.08 13.61
N ASP A 531 83.74 14.14 14.35
CA ASP A 531 84.52 15.38 14.32
C ASP A 531 85.98 15.01 14.58
N GLN A 532 86.85 15.29 13.61
CA GLN A 532 88.24 14.83 13.66
C GLN A 532 88.87 15.36 14.94
N SER A 533 89.23 14.46 15.85
CA SER A 533 89.93 14.86 17.06
C SER A 533 91.29 15.42 16.66
N TYR A 534 91.73 16.49 17.33
CA TYR A 534 93.11 16.98 17.20
C TYR A 534 94.13 15.85 17.46
N VAL A 535 93.81 14.90 18.34
CA VAL A 535 94.60 13.68 18.59
C VAL A 535 94.64 12.74 17.38
N HIS A 536 93.57 12.68 16.57
CA HIS A 536 93.53 11.90 15.33
C HIS A 536 94.36 12.57 14.22
N ASP A 537 94.30 13.89 14.07
CA ASP A 537 95.19 14.60 13.14
C ASP A 537 96.66 14.45 13.54
N LEU A 538 97.00 14.61 14.83
CA LEU A 538 98.36 14.37 15.33
C LEU A 538 98.84 12.92 15.05
N ARG A 539 97.99 11.90 15.27
CA ARG A 539 98.32 10.51 14.91
C ARG A 539 98.54 10.32 13.41
N LYS A 540 97.74 10.97 12.57
CA LYS A 540 97.90 10.94 11.10
C LYS A 540 99.19 11.64 10.67
N ARG A 541 99.49 12.83 11.20
CA ARG A 541 100.73 13.58 10.98
C ARG A 541 101.94 12.75 11.37
N LEU A 542 101.92 12.13 12.56
CA LEU A 542 102.94 11.20 13.04
C LEU A 542 103.14 10.03 12.06
N SER A 543 102.07 9.31 11.70
CA SER A 543 102.14 8.19 10.75
C SER A 543 102.71 8.60 9.38
N THR A 544 102.41 9.80 8.88
CA THR A 544 103.03 10.30 7.63
C THR A 544 104.50 10.69 7.80
N ALA A 545 104.95 11.05 9.00
CA ALA A 545 106.36 11.31 9.30
C ALA A 545 107.15 10.00 9.46
N GLU A 546 106.61 9.03 10.20
CA GLU A 546 107.13 7.66 10.33
C GLU A 546 107.29 7.00 8.96
N SER A 547 106.28 7.11 8.10
CA SER A 547 106.32 6.58 6.72
C SER A 547 107.42 7.22 5.87
N ARG A 548 107.74 8.52 6.09
CA ARG A 548 108.85 9.21 5.40
C ARG A 548 110.21 8.83 5.98
N ALA A 549 110.30 8.63 7.30
CA ALA A 549 111.52 8.15 7.96
C ALA A 549 111.89 6.75 7.43
N ALA A 550 110.94 5.81 7.44
CA ALA A 550 111.13 4.47 6.89
C ALA A 550 111.50 4.49 5.39
N ALA A 551 110.93 5.39 4.59
CA ALA A 551 111.31 5.55 3.19
C ALA A 551 112.76 6.08 3.03
N LEU A 552 113.19 7.05 3.87
CA LEU A 552 114.56 7.55 3.87
C LEU A 552 115.56 6.49 4.34
N GLU A 553 115.23 5.74 5.40
CA GLU A 553 116.01 4.61 5.89
C GLU A 553 116.16 3.51 4.82
N ALA A 554 115.09 3.23 4.06
CA ALA A 554 115.16 2.33 2.91
C ALA A 554 116.11 2.86 1.82
N THR A 555 116.07 4.16 1.47
CA THR A 555 117.00 4.74 0.49
C THR A 555 118.46 4.77 0.96
N LEU A 556 118.70 4.90 2.26
CA LEU A 556 120.04 4.74 2.84
C LEU A 556 120.49 3.27 2.77
N SER A 557 119.59 2.32 3.02
CA SER A 557 119.88 0.88 2.93
C SER A 557 120.20 0.42 1.49
N THR A 558 119.58 1.03 0.46
CA THR A 558 119.96 0.78 -0.94
C THR A 558 121.30 1.44 -1.29
N LEU A 559 121.55 2.68 -0.83
CA LEU A 559 122.83 3.36 -1.06
C LEU A 559 124.01 2.62 -0.41
N ASP A 560 123.80 2.03 0.77
CA ASP A 560 124.76 1.17 1.46
C ASP A 560 125.07 -0.14 0.72
N GLN A 561 124.18 -0.60 -0.18
CA GLN A 561 124.39 -1.78 -1.03
C GLN A 561 125.08 -1.43 -2.36
N GLU A 562 124.75 -0.29 -2.96
CA GLU A 562 125.30 0.13 -4.26
C GLU A 562 126.70 0.76 -4.14
N HIS A 563 127.00 1.45 -3.02
CA HIS A 563 128.25 2.20 -2.83
C HIS A 563 128.90 1.94 -1.46
N PRO A 564 129.48 0.75 -1.23
CA PRO A 564 130.07 0.36 0.06
C PRO A 564 131.25 1.25 0.50
N ASP A 565 131.93 1.92 -0.43
CA ASP A 565 133.01 2.87 -0.13
C ASP A 565 132.50 4.22 0.38
N ILE A 566 131.28 4.61 0.00
CA ILE A 566 130.65 5.90 0.33
C ILE A 566 129.79 5.78 1.61
N ALA A 567 129.15 4.62 1.80
CA ALA A 567 128.41 4.24 3.00
C ALA A 567 129.09 4.62 4.34
N PRO A 568 130.36 4.25 4.62
CA PRO A 568 131.02 4.61 5.87
C PRO A 568 131.27 6.12 5.99
N HIS A 569 131.47 6.85 4.88
CA HIS A 569 131.62 8.30 4.90
C HIS A 569 130.29 9.01 5.17
N VAL A 570 129.17 8.52 4.64
CA VAL A 570 127.82 9.04 4.94
C VAL A 570 127.47 8.78 6.40
N ARG A 571 127.72 7.57 6.92
CA ARG A 571 127.49 7.24 8.33
C ARG A 571 128.40 8.04 9.27
N ALA A 572 129.70 8.13 8.99
CA ALA A 572 130.61 8.98 9.78
C ALA A 572 130.23 10.47 9.71
N ALA A 573 129.72 10.98 8.59
CA ALA A 573 129.21 12.34 8.50
C ALA A 573 127.88 12.55 9.27
N ALA A 574 127.02 11.53 9.34
CA ALA A 574 125.81 11.56 10.17
C ALA A 574 126.14 11.49 11.67
N GLU A 575 127.05 10.60 12.08
CA GLU A 575 127.58 10.51 13.44
C GLU A 575 128.30 11.79 13.86
N ALA A 576 129.14 12.38 12.99
CA ALA A 576 129.78 13.66 13.24
C ALA A 576 128.75 14.78 13.41
N LYS A 577 127.69 14.84 12.57
CA LYS A 577 126.57 15.78 12.76
C LYS A 577 125.81 15.54 14.06
N GLN A 578 125.61 14.28 14.46
CA GLN A 578 124.97 13.93 15.72
C GLN A 578 125.82 14.37 16.93
N GLN A 579 127.13 14.11 16.89
CA GLN A 579 128.09 14.55 17.91
C GLN A 579 128.21 16.07 17.97
N VAL A 580 128.26 16.76 16.82
CA VAL A 580 128.17 18.23 16.74
C VAL A 580 126.87 18.70 17.37
N SER A 581 125.70 18.15 17.02
CA SER A 581 124.42 18.56 17.64
C SER A 581 124.34 18.29 19.16
N HIS A 582 125.08 17.30 19.66
CA HIS A 582 125.19 17.02 21.09
C HIS A 582 126.14 17.99 21.79
N LEU A 583 127.26 18.35 21.15
CA LEU A 583 128.19 19.38 21.63
C LEU A 583 127.56 20.77 21.57
N GLU A 584 126.83 21.11 20.52
CA GLU A 584 126.02 22.34 20.38
C GLU A 584 124.98 22.45 21.50
N LYS A 585 124.20 21.38 21.76
CA LYS A 585 123.25 21.36 22.89
C LYS A 585 123.92 21.54 24.25
N ARG A 586 125.15 21.02 24.41
CA ARG A 586 125.94 21.23 25.64
C ARG A 586 126.54 22.63 25.71
N LEU A 587 126.97 23.20 24.59
CA LEU A 587 127.42 24.59 24.48
C LEU A 587 126.27 25.53 24.84
N GLN A 588 125.12 25.38 24.20
CA GLN A 588 123.89 26.13 24.49
C GLN A 588 123.45 26.03 25.95
N ALA A 589 123.63 24.86 26.59
CA ALA A 589 123.34 24.66 28.02
C ALA A 589 124.40 25.25 28.97
N PHE A 590 125.64 25.48 28.52
CA PHE A 590 126.64 26.24 29.27
C PHE A 590 126.52 27.75 29.01
N GLU A 591 126.20 28.14 27.78
CA GLU A 591 125.88 29.52 27.39
C GLU A 591 124.69 30.03 28.20
N SER A 592 123.57 29.30 28.29
CA SER A 592 122.41 29.73 29.10
C SER A 592 122.68 29.83 30.61
N VAL A 593 123.78 29.27 31.12
CA VAL A 593 124.23 29.43 32.51
C VAL A 593 125.24 30.60 32.64
N LEU A 594 126.05 30.84 31.61
CA LEU A 594 127.04 31.93 31.55
C LEU A 594 126.41 33.27 31.17
N THR A 595 125.42 33.29 30.28
CA THR A 595 124.65 34.48 29.87
C THR A 595 123.48 34.76 30.81
N SER A 596 123.73 34.64 32.12
CA SER A 596 122.85 35.09 33.22
C SER A 596 122.71 36.62 33.32
N SER A 597 122.69 37.26 32.16
CA SER A 597 122.24 38.62 31.92
C SER A 597 120.71 38.59 31.83
N ARG A 598 120.06 39.17 32.84
CA ARG A 598 118.60 39.46 32.90
C ARG A 598 118.02 40.11 31.64
N ARG A 599 118.86 40.62 30.72
CA ARG A 599 118.49 41.12 29.40
C ARG A 599 118.04 40.01 28.45
N GLU A 600 118.63 38.82 28.52
CA GLU A 600 118.30 37.68 27.65
C GLU A 600 117.00 37.00 28.11
N ASP A 601 116.83 36.77 29.43
CA ASP A 601 115.54 36.31 29.99
C ASP A 601 114.39 37.25 29.60
N VAL A 602 114.62 38.57 29.69
CA VAL A 602 113.65 39.59 29.30
C VAL A 602 113.47 39.68 27.78
N MET A 603 114.50 39.38 26.98
CA MET A 603 114.39 39.33 25.52
C MET A 603 113.54 38.12 25.10
N GLN A 604 113.84 36.93 25.61
CA GLN A 604 113.06 35.70 25.35
C GLN A 604 111.61 35.86 25.83
N ALA A 605 111.38 36.36 27.05
CA ALA A 605 110.03 36.63 27.55
C ALA A 605 109.28 37.70 26.74
N MET A 606 109.99 38.67 26.13
CA MET A 606 109.37 39.64 25.20
C MET A 606 109.14 39.03 23.81
N GLU A 607 109.97 38.09 23.35
CA GLU A 607 109.80 37.37 22.09
C GLU A 607 108.64 36.36 22.15
N GLU A 608 108.50 35.62 23.26
CA GLU A 608 107.31 34.79 23.55
C GLU A 608 106.05 35.65 23.64
N LYS A 609 106.14 36.81 24.29
CA LYS A 609 105.03 37.78 24.36
C LYS A 609 104.71 38.39 22.99
N LEU A 610 105.69 38.62 22.14
CA LEU A 610 105.48 39.06 20.75
C LEU A 610 104.92 37.93 19.88
N LYS A 611 105.31 36.66 20.11
CA LYS A 611 104.73 35.51 19.40
C LYS A 611 103.26 35.32 19.78
N THR A 612 102.94 35.29 21.07
CA THR A 612 101.55 35.20 21.55
C THR A 612 100.70 36.40 21.12
N LEU A 613 101.24 37.62 21.08
CA LEU A 613 100.56 38.78 20.51
C LEU A 613 100.33 38.65 18.99
N ARG A 614 101.29 38.14 18.22
CA ARG A 614 101.11 37.86 16.78
C ARG A 614 100.02 36.81 16.55
N LEU A 615 100.03 35.71 17.30
CA LEU A 615 98.98 34.67 17.24
C LEU A 615 97.59 35.21 17.62
N GLN A 616 97.51 36.17 18.54
CA GLN A 616 96.24 36.83 18.90
C GLN A 616 95.78 37.88 17.87
N VAL A 617 96.69 38.45 17.07
CA VAL A 617 96.31 39.27 15.90
C VAL A 617 95.82 38.38 14.77
N GLU A 618 96.49 37.25 14.52
CA GLU A 618 96.10 36.27 13.49
C GLU A 618 94.80 35.52 13.85
N GLU A 619 94.55 35.24 15.13
CA GLU A 619 93.23 34.76 15.57
C GLU A 619 92.15 35.77 15.24
N LYS A 620 92.36 37.06 15.55
CA LYS A 620 91.36 38.10 15.31
C LYS A 620 91.01 38.25 13.84
N THR A 621 92.00 38.34 12.94
CA THR A 621 91.70 38.50 11.51
C THR A 621 90.98 37.28 10.93
N LYS A 622 91.33 36.05 11.34
CA LYS A 622 90.58 34.84 10.96
C LYS A 622 89.18 34.78 11.60
N ALA A 623 89.06 35.24 12.85
CA ALA A 623 87.81 35.30 13.61
C ALA A 623 86.85 36.38 13.09
N GLU A 624 87.37 37.46 12.52
CA GLU A 624 86.63 38.54 11.85
C GLU A 624 86.04 38.04 10.53
N VAL A 625 86.83 37.42 9.64
CA VAL A 625 86.31 36.77 8.42
C VAL A 625 85.29 35.67 8.74
N SER A 626 85.51 34.89 9.80
CA SER A 626 84.52 33.93 10.30
C SER A 626 83.25 34.59 10.87
N MET A 627 83.33 35.83 11.35
CA MET A 627 82.18 36.60 11.84
C MET A 627 81.35 37.19 10.70
N GLU A 628 82.00 37.64 9.62
CA GLU A 628 81.31 38.14 8.42
C GLU A 628 80.42 37.03 7.82
N VAL A 629 80.96 35.81 7.65
CA VAL A 629 80.19 34.65 7.16
C VAL A 629 79.06 34.23 8.13
N GLU A 630 79.27 34.37 9.45
CA GLU A 630 78.20 34.15 10.43
C GLU A 630 77.09 35.19 10.34
N LEU A 631 77.44 36.46 10.14
CA LEU A 631 76.48 37.56 10.00
C LEU A 631 75.66 37.42 8.72
N ASP A 632 76.28 37.05 7.60
CA ASP A 632 75.59 36.75 6.34
C ASP A 632 74.60 35.58 6.50
N LYS A 633 75.04 34.46 7.10
CA LYS A 633 74.16 33.31 7.41
C LYS A 633 73.01 33.71 8.34
N LEU A 634 73.29 34.48 9.39
CA LEU A 634 72.28 34.93 10.34
C LEU A 634 71.27 35.87 9.67
N SER A 635 71.73 36.81 8.84
CA SER A 635 70.89 37.75 8.09
C SER A 635 69.96 37.02 7.12
N ALA A 636 70.49 36.05 6.36
CA ALA A 636 69.69 35.21 5.48
C ALA A 636 68.61 34.40 6.24
N ALA A 637 68.95 33.85 7.41
CA ALA A 637 67.99 33.15 8.26
C ALA A 637 66.90 34.09 8.83
N TRP A 638 67.27 35.31 9.25
CA TRP A 638 66.31 36.35 9.67
C TRP A 638 65.38 36.78 8.54
N ASP A 639 65.89 37.02 7.33
CA ASP A 639 65.09 37.36 6.15
C ASP A 639 64.14 36.21 5.76
N ASN A 640 64.60 34.96 5.82
CA ASN A 640 63.78 33.79 5.53
C ASN A 640 62.70 33.57 6.61
N GLN A 641 62.99 33.87 7.88
CA GLN A 641 61.99 33.90 8.94
C GLN A 641 60.99 35.06 8.75
N GLY A 642 61.47 36.24 8.35
CA GLY A 642 60.64 37.42 8.06
C GLY A 642 59.61 37.15 6.96
N LYS A 643 60.07 36.67 5.79
CA LYS A 643 59.21 36.27 4.66
C LYS A 643 58.17 35.21 5.05
N ALA A 644 58.54 34.28 5.94
CA ALA A 644 57.61 33.26 6.41
C ALA A 644 56.55 33.80 7.39
N LEU A 645 56.92 34.76 8.25
CA LEU A 645 55.96 35.48 9.10
C LEU A 645 55.03 36.36 8.27
N GLU A 646 55.56 37.05 7.26
CA GLU A 646 54.81 37.86 6.29
C GLU A 646 53.79 37.01 5.51
N ASN A 647 54.24 35.89 4.91
CA ASN A 647 53.36 34.91 4.28
C ASN A 647 52.28 34.41 5.25
N LYS A 648 52.63 34.17 6.52
CA LYS A 648 51.66 33.72 7.52
C LYS A 648 50.64 34.79 7.90
N ILE A 649 51.03 36.07 7.89
CA ILE A 649 50.12 37.21 8.07
C ILE A 649 49.17 37.32 6.87
N PHE A 650 49.67 37.23 5.63
CA PHE A 650 48.81 37.22 4.43
C PHE A 650 47.82 36.06 4.42
N ASP A 651 48.25 34.85 4.79
CA ASP A 651 47.37 33.69 5.00
C ASP A 651 46.26 34.00 6.01
N LEU A 652 46.61 34.55 7.17
CA LEU A 652 45.65 34.87 8.24
C LEU A 652 44.64 35.93 7.77
N THR A 653 45.07 37.02 7.16
CA THR A 653 44.18 38.03 6.57
C THR A 653 43.25 37.41 5.52
N ALA A 654 43.78 36.55 4.64
CA ALA A 654 42.98 35.83 3.64
C ALA A 654 42.02 34.81 4.27
N PHE A 655 42.29 34.28 5.46
CA PHE A 655 41.34 33.47 6.24
C PHE A 655 40.28 34.33 6.93
N GLU A 656 40.64 35.52 7.42
CA GLU A 656 39.69 36.49 8.00
C GLU A 656 38.71 37.01 6.94
N GLU A 657 39.16 37.37 5.74
CA GLU A 657 38.29 37.74 4.61
C GLU A 657 37.31 36.61 4.25
N LYS A 658 37.80 35.36 4.17
CA LYS A 658 36.96 34.18 3.93
C LYS A 658 35.94 33.99 5.05
N MET A 659 36.34 34.18 6.31
CA MET A 659 35.44 34.10 7.48
C MET A 659 34.35 35.17 7.43
N GLN A 660 34.72 36.44 7.16
CA GLN A 660 33.77 37.54 6.99
C GLN A 660 32.77 37.26 5.86
N LYS A 661 33.26 36.76 4.71
CA LYS A 661 32.41 36.36 3.59
C LYS A 661 31.44 35.23 3.96
N VAL A 662 31.92 34.20 4.66
CA VAL A 662 31.07 33.09 5.14
C VAL A 662 30.01 33.59 6.14
N VAL A 663 30.34 34.51 7.04
CA VAL A 663 29.37 35.13 7.95
C VAL A 663 28.30 35.93 7.17
N VAL A 664 28.72 36.74 6.20
CA VAL A 664 27.80 37.51 5.34
C VAL A 664 26.90 36.59 4.51
N ASP A 665 27.44 35.52 3.92
CA ASP A 665 26.66 34.56 3.14
C ASP A 665 25.75 33.69 4.04
N ARG A 666 26.14 33.40 5.29
CA ARG A 666 25.26 32.79 6.30
C ARG A 666 24.04 33.67 6.59
N VAL A 667 24.22 34.97 6.80
CA VAL A 667 23.11 35.92 7.03
C VAL A 667 22.19 36.02 5.81
N LYS A 668 22.73 36.01 4.58
CA LYS A 668 21.91 35.92 3.35
C LYS A 668 21.10 34.63 3.28
N LEU A 669 21.70 33.49 3.64
CA LEU A 669 21.03 32.18 3.63
C LEU A 669 19.97 32.06 4.74
N GLU A 670 20.24 32.57 5.94
CA GLU A 670 19.24 32.70 7.02
C GLU A 670 18.06 33.57 6.57
N THR A 671 18.32 34.71 5.93
CA THR A 671 17.28 35.60 5.39
C THR A 671 16.42 34.88 4.32
N LYS A 672 17.05 34.16 3.39
CA LYS A 672 16.34 33.33 2.39
C LYS A 672 15.54 32.20 3.03
N PHE A 673 16.06 31.56 4.08
CA PHE A 673 15.35 30.54 4.85
C PHE A 673 14.10 31.12 5.52
N TYR A 674 14.18 32.31 6.12
CA TYR A 674 13.01 32.99 6.72
C TYR A 674 12.01 33.53 5.69
N ALA A 675 12.39 33.74 4.42
CA ALA A 675 11.44 33.93 3.33
C ALA A 675 10.74 32.61 2.99
N ALA A 676 11.50 31.58 2.58
CA ALA A 676 10.97 30.29 2.16
C ALA A 676 10.11 29.59 3.24
N MET A 677 10.38 29.81 4.53
CA MET A 677 9.53 29.33 5.62
C MET A 677 8.16 30.02 5.67
N ARG A 678 8.09 31.33 5.42
CA ARG A 678 6.81 32.07 5.34
C ARG A 678 6.02 31.65 4.10
N ASP A 679 6.70 31.50 2.97
CA ASP A 679 6.08 31.02 1.72
C ASP A 679 5.51 29.60 1.92
N LYS A 680 6.27 28.72 2.59
CA LYS A 680 5.81 27.38 2.99
C LYS A 680 4.63 27.44 3.96
N GLU A 681 4.63 28.35 4.94
CA GLU A 681 3.54 28.50 5.91
C GLU A 681 2.25 29.02 5.26
N ALA A 682 2.35 29.88 4.24
CA ALA A 682 1.23 30.27 3.38
C ALA A 682 0.68 29.09 2.58
N VAL A 683 1.54 28.32 1.90
CA VAL A 683 1.12 27.12 1.13
C VAL A 683 0.53 26.03 2.05
N ASP A 684 1.06 25.84 3.26
CA ASP A 684 0.48 24.92 4.26
C ASP A 684 -0.89 25.40 4.76
N LEU A 685 -1.17 26.70 4.77
CA LEU A 685 -2.48 27.28 5.11
C LEU A 685 -3.47 27.11 3.95
N GLU A 686 -3.07 27.44 2.72
CA GLU A 686 -3.87 27.23 1.51
C GLU A 686 -4.26 25.75 1.36
N ARG A 687 -3.29 24.83 1.54
CA ARG A 687 -3.53 23.39 1.50
C ARG A 687 -4.54 22.92 2.54
N LYS A 688 -4.53 23.48 3.76
CA LYS A 688 -5.54 23.18 4.80
C LYS A 688 -6.92 23.71 4.42
N ASN A 689 -6.99 24.90 3.83
CA ASN A 689 -8.26 25.50 3.38
C ASN A 689 -8.86 24.70 2.21
N LEU A 690 -8.02 24.25 1.27
CA LEU A 690 -8.43 23.34 0.18
C LEU A 690 -8.90 21.98 0.72
N SER A 691 -8.19 21.36 1.66
CA SER A 691 -8.62 20.11 2.33
C SER A 691 -10.00 20.26 2.94
N ARG A 692 -10.20 21.30 3.77
CA ARG A 692 -11.50 21.62 4.39
C ARG A 692 -12.61 21.89 3.37
N ASN A 693 -12.29 22.44 2.21
CA ASN A 693 -13.27 22.64 1.14
C ASN A 693 -13.64 21.32 0.43
N VAL A 694 -12.65 20.45 0.17
CA VAL A 694 -12.88 19.10 -0.38
C VAL A 694 -13.68 18.24 0.61
N GLU A 695 -13.39 18.30 1.90
CA GLU A 695 -14.15 17.63 2.98
C GLU A 695 -15.62 18.09 3.01
N LYS A 696 -15.87 19.41 2.88
CA LYS A 696 -17.24 19.96 2.77
C LYS A 696 -17.96 19.52 1.48
N GLN A 697 -17.26 19.50 0.35
CA GLN A 697 -17.80 19.00 -0.91
C GLN A 697 -18.10 17.49 -0.83
N GLY A 698 -17.27 16.71 -0.13
CA GLY A 698 -17.51 15.30 0.20
C GLY A 698 -18.80 15.10 0.98
N LYS A 699 -18.96 15.78 2.14
CA LYS A 699 -20.21 15.75 2.94
C LYS A 699 -21.45 16.11 2.08
N MET A 700 -21.33 17.07 1.16
CA MET A 700 -22.42 17.45 0.25
C MET A 700 -22.73 16.36 -0.79
N ILE A 701 -21.71 15.70 -1.37
CA ILE A 701 -21.90 14.59 -2.32
C ILE A 701 -22.53 13.37 -1.63
N GLU A 702 -22.15 13.07 -0.39
CA GLU A 702 -22.78 12.02 0.42
C GLU A 702 -24.26 12.33 0.71
N ALA A 703 -24.59 13.57 1.07
CA ALA A 703 -25.99 14.02 1.23
C ALA A 703 -26.79 13.90 -0.09
N LEU A 704 -26.20 14.29 -1.22
CA LEU A 704 -26.83 14.13 -2.54
C LEU A 704 -27.03 12.64 -2.88
N HIS A 705 -26.07 11.76 -2.57
CA HIS A 705 -26.22 10.33 -2.84
C HIS A 705 -27.25 9.64 -1.93
N THR A 706 -27.37 10.05 -0.67
CA THR A 706 -28.42 9.53 0.23
C THR A 706 -29.82 10.00 -0.18
N THR A 707 -29.97 11.22 -0.71
CA THR A 707 -31.25 11.71 -1.27
C THR A 707 -31.58 11.06 -2.62
N GLU A 708 -30.60 10.87 -3.50
CA GLU A 708 -30.73 10.08 -4.74
C GLU A 708 -31.22 8.65 -4.44
N LYS A 709 -30.66 8.00 -3.40
CA LYS A 709 -31.10 6.68 -2.94
C LYS A 709 -32.55 6.68 -2.46
N HIS A 710 -32.96 7.66 -1.65
CA HIS A 710 -34.36 7.79 -1.23
C HIS A 710 -35.32 8.04 -2.40
N LEU A 711 -34.91 8.85 -3.39
CA LEU A 711 -35.71 9.08 -4.60
C LEU A 711 -35.85 7.80 -5.43
N LYS A 712 -34.78 7.02 -5.60
CA LYS A 712 -34.82 5.70 -6.26
C LYS A 712 -35.74 4.71 -5.54
N THR A 713 -35.72 4.66 -4.20
CA THR A 713 -36.66 3.86 -3.41
C THR A 713 -38.10 4.32 -3.63
N ARG A 714 -38.39 5.62 -3.53
CA ARG A 714 -39.74 6.17 -3.76
C ARG A 714 -40.25 5.92 -5.18
N ILE A 715 -39.39 6.00 -6.20
CA ILE A 715 -39.74 5.65 -7.58
C ILE A 715 -40.21 4.20 -7.63
N SER A 716 -39.42 3.25 -7.12
CA SER A 716 -39.77 1.83 -7.10
C SER A 716 -41.06 1.53 -6.31
N GLU A 717 -41.29 2.23 -5.19
CA GLU A 717 -42.57 2.17 -4.45
C GLU A 717 -43.75 2.66 -5.30
N THR A 718 -43.61 3.79 -6.00
CA THR A 718 -44.68 4.31 -6.88
C THR A 718 -44.91 3.47 -8.14
N GLU A 719 -43.86 2.84 -8.69
CA GLU A 719 -43.98 1.87 -9.78
C GLU A 719 -44.77 0.62 -9.33
N SER A 720 -44.48 0.13 -8.11
CA SER A 720 -45.23 -0.97 -7.49
C SER A 720 -46.70 -0.61 -7.23
N GLN A 721 -46.96 0.60 -6.72
CA GLN A 721 -48.33 1.11 -6.52
C GLN A 721 -49.09 1.27 -7.85
N ASN A 722 -48.45 1.81 -8.88
CA ASN A 722 -49.05 1.91 -10.22
C ASN A 722 -49.35 0.53 -10.81
N ALA A 723 -48.46 -0.45 -10.66
CA ALA A 723 -48.69 -1.83 -11.10
C ALA A 723 -49.84 -2.51 -10.32
N LEU A 724 -50.07 -2.14 -9.06
CA LEU A 724 -51.22 -2.60 -8.27
C LEU A 724 -52.52 -1.90 -8.72
N LEU A 725 -52.51 -0.58 -8.90
CA LEU A 725 -53.66 0.19 -9.37
C LEU A 725 -54.10 -0.25 -10.78
N GLN A 726 -53.16 -0.54 -11.68
CA GLN A 726 -53.45 -1.11 -13.00
C GLN A 726 -54.20 -2.44 -12.88
N LYS A 727 -53.71 -3.38 -12.04
CA LYS A 727 -54.39 -4.66 -11.78
C LYS A 727 -55.77 -4.52 -11.15
N VAL A 728 -56.03 -3.44 -10.39
CA VAL A 728 -57.37 -3.13 -9.87
C VAL A 728 -58.26 -2.56 -10.98
N ALA A 729 -57.76 -1.61 -11.78
CA ALA A 729 -58.49 -1.02 -12.90
C ALA A 729 -58.88 -2.06 -13.96
N ASP A 730 -58.00 -3.02 -14.27
CA ASP A 730 -58.28 -4.10 -15.20
C ASP A 730 -59.37 -5.05 -14.65
N LYS A 731 -59.32 -5.42 -13.37
CA LYS A 731 -60.40 -6.17 -12.70
C LYS A 731 -61.72 -5.42 -12.65
N CYS A 732 -61.70 -4.11 -12.44
CA CYS A 732 -62.91 -3.28 -12.51
C CYS A 732 -63.49 -3.28 -13.92
N ARG A 733 -62.65 -3.25 -14.97
CA ARG A 733 -63.09 -3.35 -16.37
C ARG A 733 -63.68 -4.72 -16.71
N GLU A 734 -63.09 -5.81 -16.20
CA GLU A 734 -63.68 -7.16 -16.31
C GLU A 734 -65.05 -7.26 -15.62
N ALA A 735 -65.23 -6.62 -14.47
CA ALA A 735 -66.49 -6.61 -13.74
C ALA A 735 -67.54 -5.71 -14.42
N GLU A 736 -67.13 -4.56 -14.95
CA GLU A 736 -67.97 -3.67 -15.74
C GLU A 736 -68.46 -4.36 -17.01
N GLN A 737 -67.59 -5.07 -17.73
CA GLN A 737 -67.97 -5.84 -18.92
C GLN A 737 -69.03 -6.90 -18.58
N LYS A 738 -68.84 -7.69 -17.52
CA LYS A 738 -69.82 -8.70 -17.07
C LYS A 738 -71.17 -8.07 -16.71
N LEU A 739 -71.17 -6.94 -16.01
CA LEU A 739 -72.39 -6.18 -15.71
C LEU A 739 -73.06 -5.61 -16.97
N GLN A 740 -72.29 -5.21 -17.98
CA GLN A 740 -72.84 -4.77 -19.28
C GLN A 740 -73.45 -5.96 -20.05
N GLU A 741 -72.84 -7.14 -20.01
CA GLU A 741 -73.37 -8.39 -20.59
C GLU A 741 -74.68 -8.83 -19.88
N GLU A 742 -74.71 -8.80 -18.53
CA GLU A 742 -75.91 -9.06 -17.73
C GLU A 742 -77.04 -8.06 -18.01
N ILE A 743 -76.73 -6.75 -18.07
CA ILE A 743 -77.70 -5.70 -18.42
C ILE A 743 -78.20 -5.89 -19.85
N GLY A 744 -77.35 -6.32 -20.78
CA GLY A 744 -77.76 -6.67 -22.15
C GLY A 744 -78.76 -7.82 -22.18
N HIS A 745 -78.48 -8.90 -21.45
CA HIS A 745 -79.38 -10.05 -21.32
C HIS A 745 -80.73 -9.67 -20.69
N VAL A 746 -80.72 -8.89 -19.60
CA VAL A 746 -81.96 -8.42 -18.94
C VAL A 746 -82.78 -7.50 -19.85
N ARG A 747 -82.14 -6.61 -20.64
CA ARG A 747 -82.84 -5.78 -21.64
C ARG A 747 -83.48 -6.64 -22.73
N ALA A 748 -82.77 -7.61 -23.30
CA ALA A 748 -83.31 -8.50 -24.31
C ALA A 748 -84.53 -9.29 -23.78
N SER A 749 -84.42 -9.84 -22.57
CA SER A 749 -85.54 -10.53 -21.89
C SER A 749 -86.74 -9.60 -21.66
N PHE A 750 -86.52 -8.36 -21.21
CA PHE A 750 -87.58 -7.37 -21.03
C PHE A 750 -88.22 -6.91 -22.35
N GLU A 751 -87.43 -6.78 -23.41
CA GLU A 751 -87.95 -6.52 -24.76
C GLU A 751 -88.83 -7.67 -25.26
N ASP A 752 -88.45 -8.92 -25.01
CA ASP A 752 -89.23 -10.10 -25.42
C ASP A 752 -90.49 -10.31 -24.57
N GLU A 753 -90.46 -9.93 -23.29
CA GLU A 753 -91.67 -9.81 -22.45
C GLU A 753 -92.57 -8.67 -22.95
N THR A 754 -92.00 -7.53 -23.33
CA THR A 754 -92.74 -6.40 -23.91
C THR A 754 -93.34 -6.74 -25.28
N LYS A 755 -92.66 -7.51 -26.12
CA LYS A 755 -93.20 -8.05 -27.39
C LYS A 755 -94.39 -8.98 -27.12
N ARG A 756 -94.28 -9.88 -26.13
CA ARG A 756 -95.38 -10.77 -25.70
C ARG A 756 -96.58 -9.99 -25.15
N ALA A 757 -96.35 -9.01 -24.27
CA ALA A 757 -97.40 -8.15 -23.72
C ALA A 757 -98.09 -7.30 -24.81
N ASN A 758 -97.35 -6.77 -25.78
CA ASN A 758 -97.95 -6.07 -26.90
C ASN A 758 -98.82 -6.99 -27.78
N ALA A 759 -98.41 -8.26 -27.96
CA ALA A 759 -99.19 -9.26 -28.69
C ALA A 759 -100.49 -9.66 -27.96
N THR A 760 -100.48 -9.75 -26.62
CA THR A 760 -101.73 -9.98 -25.87
C THR A 760 -102.64 -8.75 -25.89
N VAL A 761 -102.09 -7.53 -25.90
CA VAL A 761 -102.88 -6.28 -26.04
C VAL A 761 -103.50 -6.14 -27.43
N THR A 762 -102.82 -6.52 -28.52
CA THR A 762 -103.43 -6.51 -29.86
C THR A 762 -104.50 -7.59 -30.00
N TRP A 763 -104.28 -8.78 -29.44
CA TRP A 763 -105.30 -9.83 -29.35
C TRP A 763 -106.53 -9.38 -28.56
N TRP A 764 -106.35 -8.74 -27.40
CA TRP A 764 -107.47 -8.20 -26.61
C TRP A 764 -108.27 -7.15 -27.37
N LYS A 765 -107.62 -6.24 -28.11
CA LYS A 765 -108.32 -5.26 -28.97
C LYS A 765 -109.11 -5.89 -30.10
N GLU A 766 -108.61 -7.00 -30.66
CA GLU A 766 -109.33 -7.77 -31.69
C GLU A 766 -110.56 -8.49 -31.09
N VAL A 767 -110.46 -9.01 -29.86
CA VAL A 767 -111.60 -9.57 -29.10
C VAL A 767 -112.61 -8.49 -28.73
N GLU A 768 -112.16 -7.33 -28.26
CA GLU A 768 -112.99 -6.16 -27.94
C GLU A 768 -113.72 -5.64 -29.19
N HIS A 769 -113.03 -5.52 -30.33
CA HIS A 769 -113.64 -5.13 -31.61
C HIS A 769 -114.72 -6.14 -32.06
N LYS A 770 -114.45 -7.45 -31.94
CA LYS A 770 -115.45 -8.51 -32.19
C LYS A 770 -116.65 -8.41 -31.24
N LEU A 771 -116.42 -8.10 -29.96
CA LEU A 771 -117.49 -7.91 -28.97
C LEU A 771 -118.34 -6.68 -29.32
N ASN A 772 -117.72 -5.55 -29.65
CA ASN A 772 -118.42 -4.32 -30.05
C ASN A 772 -119.20 -4.50 -31.38
N GLY A 773 -118.66 -5.29 -32.31
CA GLY A 773 -119.37 -5.72 -33.52
C GLY A 773 -120.63 -6.54 -33.20
N ARG A 774 -120.58 -7.42 -32.19
CA ARG A 774 -121.76 -8.17 -31.70
C ARG A 774 -122.74 -7.26 -30.97
N THR A 775 -122.29 -6.37 -30.09
CA THR A 775 -123.15 -5.40 -29.37
C THR A 775 -123.88 -4.47 -30.33
N THR A 776 -123.21 -3.96 -31.36
CA THR A 776 -123.86 -3.12 -32.39
C THR A 776 -124.79 -3.90 -33.30
N ALA A 777 -124.54 -5.21 -33.54
CA ALA A 777 -125.50 -6.08 -34.22
C ALA A 777 -126.76 -6.34 -33.37
N VAL A 778 -126.61 -6.59 -32.06
CA VAL A 778 -127.73 -6.72 -31.12
C VAL A 778 -128.56 -5.44 -31.08
N SER A 779 -127.93 -4.28 -30.86
CA SER A 779 -128.62 -2.98 -30.82
C SER A 779 -129.38 -2.67 -32.12
N ARG A 780 -128.85 -3.04 -33.30
CA ARG A 780 -129.59 -2.95 -34.58
C ARG A 780 -130.80 -3.88 -34.64
N SER A 781 -130.72 -5.08 -34.08
CA SER A 781 -131.86 -6.01 -34.00
C SER A 781 -132.92 -5.52 -33.01
N GLU A 782 -132.52 -4.91 -31.89
CA GLU A 782 -133.41 -4.27 -30.93
C GLU A 782 -134.12 -3.04 -31.54
N GLU A 783 -133.40 -2.21 -32.29
CA GLU A 783 -134.02 -1.14 -33.09
C GLU A 783 -135.04 -1.68 -34.10
N HIS A 784 -134.75 -2.81 -34.76
CA HIS A 784 -135.67 -3.43 -35.71
C HIS A 784 -136.94 -3.97 -35.04
N ILE A 785 -136.81 -4.53 -33.83
CA ILE A 785 -137.92 -4.96 -32.98
C ILE A 785 -138.73 -3.74 -32.48
N ALA A 786 -138.06 -2.65 -32.12
CA ALA A 786 -138.71 -1.40 -31.69
C ALA A 786 -139.53 -0.77 -32.83
N ARG A 787 -138.99 -0.71 -34.05
CA ARG A 787 -139.71 -0.25 -35.24
C ARG A 787 -140.93 -1.13 -35.53
N SER A 788 -140.79 -2.45 -35.46
CA SER A 788 -141.89 -3.40 -35.59
C SER A 788 -143.00 -3.18 -34.56
N LYS A 789 -142.66 -2.92 -33.28
CA LYS A 789 -143.64 -2.57 -32.24
C LYS A 789 -144.39 -1.27 -32.56
N VAL A 790 -143.69 -0.21 -32.99
CA VAL A 790 -144.32 1.07 -33.33
C VAL A 790 -145.29 0.93 -34.51
N GLU A 791 -145.00 0.09 -35.50
CA GLU A 791 -145.95 -0.20 -36.58
C GLU A 791 -147.17 -1.00 -36.10
N ALA A 792 -146.99 -1.97 -35.19
CA ALA A 792 -148.09 -2.69 -34.56
C ALA A 792 -149.00 -1.76 -33.73
N GLU A 793 -148.43 -0.87 -32.91
CA GLU A 793 -149.18 0.12 -32.12
C GLU A 793 -149.94 1.12 -33.00
N ARG A 794 -149.37 1.50 -34.15
CA ARG A 794 -150.02 2.34 -35.18
C ARG A 794 -151.21 1.64 -35.84
N LEU A 795 -151.16 0.32 -36.04
CA LEU A 795 -152.31 -0.46 -36.51
C LEU A 795 -153.38 -0.59 -35.41
N LEU A 796 -152.97 -0.84 -34.17
CA LEU A 796 -153.86 -0.95 -33.01
C LEU A 796 -154.58 0.38 -32.72
N SER A 797 -153.90 1.51 -32.91
CA SER A 797 -154.51 2.85 -32.81
C SER A 797 -155.59 3.09 -33.86
N LYS A 798 -155.36 2.69 -35.12
CA LYS A 798 -156.39 2.75 -36.19
C LYS A 798 -157.59 1.83 -35.94
N ALA A 799 -157.43 0.75 -35.16
CA ALA A 799 -158.54 -0.09 -34.74
C ALA A 799 -159.40 0.62 -33.67
N LYS A 800 -158.77 1.31 -32.69
CA LYS A 800 -159.48 2.11 -31.67
C LYS A 800 -160.24 3.29 -32.27
N GLU A 801 -159.64 4.00 -33.23
CA GLU A 801 -160.24 5.18 -33.89
C GLU A 801 -161.54 4.84 -34.67
N LYS A 802 -161.74 3.57 -35.05
CA LYS A 802 -163.01 3.07 -35.63
C LYS A 802 -164.07 2.69 -34.60
N ALA A 803 -163.71 2.50 -33.32
CA ALA A 803 -164.64 2.10 -32.26
C ALA A 803 -165.31 3.31 -31.58
N GLU A 804 -164.59 4.42 -31.40
CA GLU A 804 -165.07 5.56 -30.58
C GLU A 804 -166.17 6.43 -31.23
N LYS A 805 -166.53 6.18 -32.50
CA LYS A 805 -167.60 6.94 -33.21
C LYS A 805 -169.00 6.31 -33.12
N ALA A 806 -169.23 5.39 -32.18
CA ALA A 806 -170.52 4.72 -32.00
C ALA A 806 -171.02 4.67 -30.54
N VAL A 807 -171.95 5.59 -30.23
CA VAL A 807 -173.02 5.50 -29.22
C VAL A 807 -172.65 5.52 -27.72
N VAL A 808 -172.81 6.70 -27.13
CA VAL A 808 -173.74 6.97 -26.01
C VAL A 808 -174.44 8.29 -26.39
N THR A 809 -175.75 8.43 -26.53
CA THR A 809 -176.91 7.91 -25.77
C THR A 809 -178.03 7.31 -26.68
N SER A 810 -178.94 6.44 -26.24
CA SER A 810 -178.91 5.46 -25.11
C SER A 810 -180.12 4.51 -25.17
N ASN A 811 -179.90 3.19 -25.06
CA ASN A 811 -180.90 2.10 -24.88
C ASN A 811 -181.95 1.89 -26.01
N PRO A 812 -182.62 0.71 -26.12
CA PRO A 812 -182.48 -0.55 -25.37
C PRO A 812 -182.24 -1.82 -26.25
N ASN A 813 -182.25 -2.99 -25.61
CA ASN A 813 -182.58 -4.34 -26.12
C ASN A 813 -181.59 -5.19 -26.96
N THR A 814 -181.77 -6.51 -26.77
CA THR A 814 -181.30 -7.67 -27.57
C THR A 814 -179.81 -7.84 -27.85
N ARG A 815 -179.17 -8.79 -27.14
CA ARG A 815 -178.12 -9.65 -27.75
C ARG A 815 -177.90 -11.01 -27.08
N GLU A 816 -178.94 -11.83 -27.06
CA GLU A 816 -178.75 -13.29 -26.97
C GLU A 816 -178.36 -13.85 -28.37
N ALA A 817 -177.91 -15.10 -28.45
CA ALA A 817 -177.82 -15.90 -29.68
C ALA A 817 -176.92 -15.40 -30.86
N THR A 818 -175.74 -14.80 -30.64
CA THR A 818 -174.76 -14.60 -31.76
C THR A 818 -173.27 -14.94 -31.52
N LEU A 819 -172.79 -15.23 -30.31
CA LEU A 819 -171.36 -15.57 -30.07
C LEU A 819 -171.13 -16.75 -29.11
N VAL A 820 -171.72 -17.90 -29.44
CA VAL A 820 -171.34 -19.22 -28.89
C VAL A 820 -170.61 -20.01 -29.99
N ALA A 821 -169.66 -19.36 -30.67
CA ALA A 821 -169.05 -19.89 -31.90
C ALA A 821 -167.54 -19.56 -32.09
N GLU A 822 -167.00 -18.51 -31.45
CA GLU A 822 -165.64 -18.02 -31.71
C GLU A 822 -164.62 -18.34 -30.61
N VAL A 823 -165.03 -19.02 -29.53
CA VAL A 823 -164.15 -19.40 -28.40
C VAL A 823 -163.37 -20.70 -28.67
N GLU A 824 -163.78 -21.49 -29.66
CA GLU A 824 -163.20 -22.81 -29.97
C GLU A 824 -162.28 -22.79 -31.22
N LYS A 825 -161.92 -21.60 -31.71
CA LYS A 825 -161.28 -21.40 -33.03
C LYS A 825 -159.93 -20.67 -33.01
N CYS A 826 -159.20 -20.74 -31.90
CA CYS A 826 -157.79 -20.33 -31.81
C CYS A 826 -156.86 -21.45 -31.28
N MET A 827 -157.22 -22.70 -31.58
CA MET A 827 -156.23 -23.80 -31.64
C MET A 827 -155.31 -23.61 -32.86
N THR A 828 -154.07 -24.11 -32.74
CA THR A 828 -153.13 -24.38 -33.85
C THR A 828 -152.86 -23.25 -34.85
N ASN A 829 -151.87 -22.41 -34.56
CA ASN A 829 -150.63 -22.27 -35.35
C ASN A 829 -149.77 -21.11 -34.85
N ASP A 830 -148.49 -21.39 -34.54
CA ASP A 830 -147.39 -20.64 -35.14
C ASP A 830 -146.08 -21.41 -34.98
N ALA A 831 -145.38 -21.64 -36.10
CA ALA A 831 -144.09 -22.32 -36.13
C ALA A 831 -143.23 -21.77 -37.27
N SER A 832 -142.13 -21.08 -36.94
CA SER A 832 -140.96 -20.91 -37.81
C SER A 832 -139.81 -20.16 -37.12
N SER A 833 -138.59 -20.36 -37.63
CA SER A 833 -137.32 -19.71 -37.26
C SER A 833 -136.73 -19.94 -35.85
N SER A 834 -135.40 -20.12 -35.68
CA SER A 834 -134.34 -20.53 -36.63
C SER A 834 -132.99 -20.76 -35.90
N GLY A 835 -132.42 -21.97 -36.01
CA GLY A 835 -131.01 -22.28 -35.74
C GLY A 835 -130.46 -22.06 -34.32
N SER A 836 -129.18 -22.30 -34.02
CA SER A 836 -128.18 -23.25 -34.56
C SER A 836 -126.82 -23.02 -33.86
N ALA A 837 -126.39 -23.92 -32.97
CA ALA A 837 -125.02 -24.13 -32.46
C ALA A 837 -125.11 -25.29 -31.43
N ALA A 838 -124.40 -26.41 -31.52
CA ALA A 838 -122.94 -26.59 -31.49
C ALA A 838 -122.35 -26.16 -30.13
N MET A 839 -121.77 -27.03 -29.27
CA MET A 839 -120.62 -27.95 -29.46
C MET A 839 -119.39 -27.22 -30.02
N LEU A 840 -118.17 -27.36 -29.49
CA LEU A 840 -117.60 -28.32 -28.52
C LEU A 840 -116.50 -27.66 -27.65
N ASP A 841 -116.06 -28.39 -26.62
CA ASP A 841 -114.75 -28.40 -25.92
C ASP A 841 -113.95 -27.12 -25.58
N VAL A 842 -113.32 -27.17 -24.41
CA VAL A 842 -112.31 -26.21 -23.95
C VAL A 842 -111.04 -26.95 -23.52
N GLN A 843 -110.00 -26.81 -24.33
CA GLN A 843 -108.62 -26.62 -23.89
C GLN A 843 -108.17 -25.28 -24.52
N GLU A 844 -107.30 -24.48 -23.93
CA GLU A 844 -106.46 -24.67 -22.73
C GLU A 844 -106.93 -23.81 -21.53
#